data_AF-A0A7X5AVD1-F1
#
_entry.id   AF-A0A7X5AVD1-F1
#
_cell.length_a   1.000
_cell.length_b   1.000
_cell.length_c   1.000
_cell.angle_alpha   90.00
_cell.angle_beta   90.00
_cell.angle_gamma   90.00
#
_symmetry.space_group_name_H-M   'P 1'
#
loop_
_entity.id
_entity.type
_entity.pdbx_description
1 polymer ?
#
loop_
_entity_poly.entity_id
_entity_poly.type
_entity_poly.pdbx_seq_one_letter_code
_entity_poly.pdbx_strand_id
1 'polypeptide(L)'
;MRRFFLTAAALLCSQAQAQHLIYPLDSAAIHDSDAALAYVQSRYPHTESLVLRYTRQSLLGSHYNFVQQDALGRPCEGAMVVTTDQHGQLYRVFSTLLDETANCALNQPLPPRPHTLLTPPEGERVQTAMTVFDPDPRTATGRALEAGHANVDEIVIPAEAYQSVTGVEVTRKDGQLYLANDRVMAVDITTITDLALGPQQGLVSVADSEGFAFTRQDAAFRDVNAFYHLDHSLQYLESLGFRGERAVFRAPLKIDAQGQSSNNSTYLTDAGILAMGVGGVPDSEDADVVLHEFGHAINHQLVPDWKGGDSEAIGEGFGDYWAGAYSFWVQRDRSERFELDVFANWDGAVGALKARRSLNDQEARYYPEMEYRAHVSVFGTLGDQLWSTPLFQALKQAETVYGEAAFDEFNRVVLEGMAGMGFGMKMSDLARSTVDAAQRLYPQKSYASWLADRFRHHGILRDAVVLDQTASALAVTDNNQTQLSVALVNASEQTLAALRAELAIPALNWHQVIAADHLAAGAISRVNEPIRIPQMLQCGESIALTADISVTADPAQQTQSSQQQLSFSYGVPVLSQPLQQLNQALPDARQINEGGKILLGEALFALKVPEGTADVSHDFGIQLSVSHARFSDLKVVIRTPSGRSFPLLDYQAYPLTDKSYTFTLSNTPALAQLQGEPMAGNWVLEVTDRATGQSGQLRSWGIGAVTGFDCGETDTAAKLEDKPTADNTAQPDNQSASGGGSLGLFSLLFFAVMALLRRRLLNVNNK
;
A
#
# COMPACT_ATOMS: atom_id res chain seq x y z
N MET A 1 47.46 43.83 -2.53
CA MET A 1 47.27 43.85 -4.00
C MET A 1 47.72 42.48 -4.51
N ARG A 2 46.98 41.59 -5.18
CA ARG A 2 45.64 41.49 -5.79
C ARG A 2 45.18 40.02 -5.62
N ARG A 3 44.01 39.80 -5.02
CA ARG A 3 42.79 39.12 -5.55
C ARG A 3 42.79 37.58 -5.73
N PHE A 4 42.10 36.94 -4.78
CA PHE A 4 41.16 35.80 -4.87
C PHE A 4 40.82 35.24 -6.26
N PHE A 5 40.83 33.90 -6.38
CA PHE A 5 39.72 33.11 -6.93
C PHE A 5 39.68 31.72 -6.27
N LEU A 6 38.55 31.44 -5.61
CA LEU A 6 38.15 30.11 -5.16
C LEU A 6 37.88 29.21 -6.37
N THR A 7 38.28 27.95 -6.29
CA THR A 7 37.60 26.83 -6.97
C THR A 7 37.53 25.66 -5.99
N ALA A 8 36.55 25.72 -5.08
CA ALA A 8 36.03 24.53 -4.45
C ALA A 8 35.00 23.94 -5.43
N ALA A 9 35.45 23.06 -6.31
CA ALA A 9 34.54 22.13 -6.99
C ALA A 9 34.32 20.95 -6.03
N ALA A 10 33.48 21.17 -5.02
CA ALA A 10 32.86 20.06 -4.31
C ALA A 10 31.91 19.41 -5.32
N LEU A 11 32.32 18.27 -5.87
CA LEU A 11 31.42 17.28 -6.44
C LEU A 11 30.45 16.89 -5.34
N LEU A 12 29.32 17.59 -5.26
CA LEU A 12 28.10 17.05 -4.67
C LEU A 12 27.60 15.97 -5.64
N CYS A 13 28.25 14.81 -5.62
CA CYS A 13 27.55 13.58 -5.94
C CYS A 13 26.52 13.42 -4.84
N SER A 14 25.25 13.72 -5.13
CA SER A 14 24.17 13.10 -4.38
C SER A 14 24.34 11.59 -4.57
N GLN A 15 24.90 10.91 -3.57
CA GLN A 15 24.94 9.46 -3.57
C GLN A 15 23.50 8.99 -3.56
N ALA A 16 23.06 8.43 -4.69
CA ALA A 16 21.80 7.72 -4.77
C ALA A 16 21.84 6.61 -3.71
N GLN A 17 20.80 6.53 -2.89
CA GLN A 17 20.70 5.49 -1.87
C GLN A 17 20.62 4.15 -2.61
N ALA A 18 21.59 3.27 -2.36
CA ALA A 18 21.66 1.98 -3.04
C ALA A 18 20.41 1.14 -2.71
N GLN A 19 19.89 0.42 -3.70
CA GLN A 19 18.79 -0.52 -3.50
C GLN A 19 19.09 -1.48 -2.34
N HIS A 20 18.21 -1.53 -1.33
CA HIS A 20 18.47 -2.34 -0.14
C HIS A 20 18.46 -3.85 -0.45
N LEU A 21 17.51 -4.31 -1.27
CA LEU A 21 17.37 -5.73 -1.61
C LEU A 21 17.93 -6.04 -3.00
N ILE A 22 18.96 -6.87 -3.04
CA ILE A 22 19.78 -7.19 -4.21
C ILE A 22 19.63 -8.67 -4.57
N TYR A 23 19.48 -8.96 -5.87
CA TYR A 23 19.46 -10.31 -6.43
C TYR A 23 20.67 -10.49 -7.36
N PRO A 24 21.80 -11.01 -6.85
CA PRO A 24 23.03 -11.13 -7.63
C PRO A 24 22.89 -12.12 -8.80
N LEU A 25 23.68 -11.92 -9.86
CA LEU A 25 23.82 -12.90 -10.95
C LEU A 25 24.70 -14.09 -10.56
N ASP A 26 25.63 -13.90 -9.62
CA ASP A 26 26.53 -14.94 -9.19
C ASP A 26 25.88 -15.84 -8.13
N SER A 27 25.86 -17.14 -8.43
CA SER A 27 25.41 -18.19 -7.51
C SER A 27 26.60 -18.71 -6.70
N ALA A 28 27.19 -17.86 -5.87
CA ALA A 28 28.29 -18.27 -5.01
C ALA A 28 27.83 -19.37 -4.03
N ALA A 29 28.65 -20.41 -3.85
CA ALA A 29 28.40 -21.43 -2.84
C ALA A 29 28.88 -20.92 -1.47
N ILE A 30 27.92 -20.75 -0.56
CA ILE A 30 28.10 -20.20 0.79
C ILE A 30 27.44 -21.19 1.77
N HIS A 31 28.28 -21.85 2.57
CA HIS A 31 27.84 -22.90 3.50
C HIS A 31 27.94 -22.47 4.97
N ASP A 32 28.62 -21.35 5.25
CA ASP A 32 28.83 -20.82 6.59
C ASP A 32 28.96 -19.29 6.58
N SER A 33 28.99 -18.70 7.78
CA SER A 33 29.08 -17.26 7.97
C SER A 33 30.40 -16.66 7.50
N ASP A 34 31.49 -17.43 7.55
CA ASP A 34 32.82 -16.92 7.17
C ASP A 34 32.90 -16.78 5.64
N ALA A 35 32.37 -17.75 4.91
CA ALA A 35 32.20 -17.67 3.46
C ALA A 35 31.24 -16.53 3.06
N ALA A 36 30.15 -16.33 3.81
CA ALA A 36 29.22 -15.23 3.57
C ALA A 36 29.89 -13.85 3.79
N LEU A 37 30.67 -13.70 4.85
CA LEU A 37 31.41 -12.47 5.14
C LEU A 37 32.46 -12.18 4.07
N ALA A 38 33.25 -13.19 3.69
CA ALA A 38 34.26 -13.06 2.64
C ALA A 38 33.63 -12.68 1.28
N TYR A 39 32.47 -13.25 0.96
CA TYR A 39 31.71 -12.92 -0.24
C TYR A 39 31.33 -11.43 -0.28
N VAL A 40 30.77 -10.90 0.82
CA VAL A 40 30.32 -9.50 0.83
C VAL A 40 31.50 -8.53 0.85
N GLN A 41 32.56 -8.84 1.58
CA GLN A 41 33.77 -8.00 1.66
C GLN A 41 34.50 -7.87 0.32
N SER A 42 34.36 -8.85 -0.57
CA SER A 42 35.00 -8.80 -1.88
C SER A 42 34.19 -8.03 -2.93
N ARG A 43 32.95 -7.63 -2.64
CA ARG A 43 31.99 -7.10 -3.63
C ARG A 43 31.34 -5.78 -3.23
N TYR A 44 31.06 -5.60 -1.95
CA TYR A 44 30.34 -4.44 -1.45
C TYR A 44 31.28 -3.54 -0.63
N PRO A 45 31.19 -2.22 -0.81
CA PRO A 45 31.95 -1.27 -0.01
C PRO A 45 31.39 -1.20 1.43
N HIS A 46 32.15 -0.57 2.34
CA HIS A 46 31.73 -0.32 3.74
C HIS A 46 31.43 -1.59 4.56
N THR A 47 32.12 -2.69 4.24
CA THR A 47 31.91 -4.02 4.84
C THR A 47 33.01 -4.39 5.86
N GLU A 48 33.97 -3.50 6.11
CA GLU A 48 35.16 -3.78 6.91
C GLU A 48 34.86 -4.01 8.39
N SER A 49 33.77 -3.41 8.90
CA SER A 49 33.35 -3.53 10.30
C SER A 49 32.21 -4.53 10.51
N LEU A 50 31.85 -5.31 9.49
CA LEU A 50 30.79 -6.30 9.60
C LEU A 50 31.18 -7.45 10.52
N VAL A 51 30.28 -7.78 11.44
CA VAL A 51 30.36 -8.96 12.30
C VAL A 51 29.08 -9.76 12.23
N LEU A 52 29.19 -11.09 12.32
CA LEU A 52 28.02 -11.96 12.37
C LEU A 52 27.21 -11.64 13.64
N ARG A 53 25.92 -11.37 13.44
CA ARG A 53 24.95 -11.14 14.52
C ARG A 53 24.24 -12.43 14.90
N TYR A 54 23.69 -13.13 13.91
CA TYR A 54 23.05 -14.44 14.04
C TYR A 54 22.87 -15.08 12.67
N THR A 55 22.57 -16.39 12.68
CA THR A 55 22.14 -17.13 11.49
C THR A 55 20.73 -17.65 11.70
N ARG A 56 19.87 -17.49 10.70
CA ARG A 56 18.51 -18.02 10.71
C ARG A 56 18.36 -19.11 9.64
N GLN A 57 17.76 -20.23 10.03
CA GLN A 57 17.31 -21.28 9.10
C GLN A 57 15.83 -21.08 8.81
N SER A 58 15.44 -21.28 7.56
CA SER A 58 14.07 -21.15 7.05
C SER A 58 13.71 -22.34 6.16
N LEU A 59 12.50 -22.35 5.60
CA LEU A 59 12.09 -23.33 4.59
C LEU A 59 12.88 -23.14 3.29
N LEU A 60 13.25 -21.91 2.93
CA LEU A 60 13.98 -21.62 1.70
C LEU A 60 15.50 -21.79 1.84
N GLY A 61 16.09 -21.61 3.02
CA GLY A 61 17.50 -21.87 3.25
C GLY A 61 18.09 -21.15 4.47
N SER A 62 19.30 -20.60 4.31
CA SER A 62 20.05 -19.94 5.39
C SER A 62 20.14 -18.44 5.21
N HIS A 63 20.06 -17.69 6.31
CA HIS A 63 20.19 -16.24 6.34
C HIS A 63 21.28 -15.84 7.34
N TYR A 64 22.42 -15.37 6.83
CA TYR A 64 23.55 -14.92 7.63
C TYR A 64 23.42 -13.41 7.84
N ASN A 65 23.09 -13.01 9.07
CA ASN A 65 22.81 -11.62 9.42
C ASN A 65 24.05 -10.97 10.03
N PHE A 66 24.51 -9.90 9.42
CA PHE A 66 25.67 -9.11 9.84
C PHE A 66 25.25 -7.71 10.26
N VAL A 67 26.00 -7.14 11.19
CA VAL A 67 25.86 -5.75 11.63
C VAL A 67 27.21 -5.06 11.55
N GLN A 68 27.23 -3.79 11.16
CA GLN A 68 28.43 -2.95 11.24
C GLN A 68 28.75 -2.62 12.70
N GLN A 69 30.03 -2.38 12.99
CA GLN A 69 30.46 -1.89 14.30
C GLN A 69 31.15 -0.53 14.21
N ASP A 70 31.02 0.23 15.28
CA ASP A 70 31.83 1.43 15.49
C ASP A 70 33.26 1.07 15.95
N ALA A 71 34.11 2.09 16.13
CA ALA A 71 35.49 1.91 16.57
C ALA A 71 35.64 1.28 17.98
N LEU A 72 34.56 1.23 18.76
CA LEU A 72 34.51 0.62 20.10
C LEU A 72 33.91 -0.80 20.07
N GLY A 73 33.59 -1.34 18.88
CA GLY A 73 32.98 -2.66 18.71
C GLY A 73 31.50 -2.71 19.08
N ARG A 74 30.80 -1.57 19.14
CA ARG A 74 29.36 -1.51 19.42
C ARG A 74 28.57 -1.66 18.11
N PRO A 75 27.46 -2.41 18.10
CA PRO A 75 26.67 -2.62 16.89
C PRO A 75 26.00 -1.33 16.43
N CYS A 76 26.23 -0.96 15.18
CA CYS A 76 25.58 0.13 14.48
C CYS A 76 24.23 -0.30 13.90
N GLU A 77 23.45 0.65 13.41
CA GLU A 77 22.22 0.41 12.65
C GLU A 77 22.44 -0.15 11.24
N GLY A 78 23.66 -0.06 10.69
CA GLY A 78 23.97 -0.64 9.39
C GLY A 78 23.97 -2.17 9.41
N ALA A 79 23.13 -2.78 8.58
CA ALA A 79 22.96 -4.23 8.51
C ALA A 79 23.19 -4.77 7.11
N MET A 80 23.58 -6.05 7.04
CA MET A 80 23.65 -6.80 5.79
C MET A 80 23.26 -8.25 6.03
N VAL A 81 22.43 -8.81 5.15
CA VAL A 81 21.96 -10.20 5.27
C VAL A 81 22.25 -10.93 3.97
N VAL A 82 23.04 -12.01 4.06
CA VAL A 82 23.33 -12.90 2.94
C VAL A 82 22.41 -14.09 3.02
N THR A 83 21.64 -14.34 1.96
CA THR A 83 20.64 -15.41 1.93
C THR A 83 20.96 -16.44 0.86
N THR A 84 20.99 -17.71 1.27
CA THR A 84 21.26 -18.87 0.42
C THR A 84 20.08 -19.83 0.41
N ASP A 85 19.99 -20.66 -0.63
CA ASP A 85 19.03 -21.76 -0.68
C ASP A 85 19.47 -22.94 0.22
N GLN A 86 18.67 -24.01 0.25
CA GLN A 86 18.98 -25.23 1.02
C GLN A 86 20.29 -25.93 0.61
N HIS A 87 20.84 -25.61 -0.57
CA HIS A 87 22.10 -26.13 -1.08
C HIS A 87 23.28 -25.16 -0.85
N GLY A 88 23.05 -24.06 -0.13
CA GLY A 88 24.05 -23.02 0.10
C GLY A 88 24.31 -22.13 -1.12
N GLN A 89 23.44 -22.12 -2.13
CA GLN A 89 23.60 -21.22 -3.28
C GLN A 89 23.04 -19.85 -2.94
N LEU A 90 23.88 -18.82 -3.06
CA LEU A 90 23.47 -17.43 -2.91
C LEU A 90 22.35 -17.08 -3.90
N TYR A 91 21.32 -16.39 -3.42
CA TYR A 91 20.31 -15.82 -4.31
C TYR A 91 19.84 -14.42 -3.93
N ARG A 92 20.15 -13.94 -2.73
CA ARG A 92 19.69 -12.62 -2.26
C ARG A 92 20.62 -12.02 -1.22
N VAL A 93 20.81 -10.71 -1.30
CA VAL A 93 21.49 -9.90 -0.30
C VAL A 93 20.60 -8.73 0.09
N PHE A 94 20.37 -8.53 1.39
CA PHE A 94 19.76 -7.31 1.93
C PHE A 94 20.86 -6.43 2.52
N SER A 95 20.81 -5.11 2.34
CA SER A 95 21.85 -4.17 2.76
C SER A 95 21.29 -2.80 3.12
N THR A 96 21.63 -2.32 4.30
CA THR A 96 21.38 -0.95 4.81
C THR A 96 22.65 -0.36 5.41
N LEU A 97 23.82 -0.73 4.86
CA LEU A 97 25.12 -0.30 5.36
C LEU A 97 25.25 1.22 5.42
N LEU A 98 25.89 1.69 6.49
CA LEU A 98 26.28 3.09 6.67
C LEU A 98 27.62 3.33 5.96
N ASP A 99 27.76 4.50 5.35
CA ASP A 99 29.03 4.92 4.72
C ASP A 99 30.16 5.10 5.75
N GLU A 100 29.82 5.54 6.96
CA GLU A 100 30.76 5.76 8.07
C GLU A 100 30.19 5.25 9.40
N THR A 101 31.01 4.53 10.17
CA THR A 101 30.60 3.94 11.46
C THR A 101 31.14 4.65 12.69
N ALA A 102 32.01 5.66 12.51
CA ALA A 102 32.73 6.30 13.63
C ALA A 102 31.80 6.90 14.70
N ASN A 103 30.63 7.41 14.28
CA ASN A 103 29.60 7.97 15.17
C ASN A 103 28.19 7.44 14.81
N CYS A 104 28.10 6.17 14.42
CA CYS A 104 26.83 5.58 14.02
C CYS A 104 25.80 5.60 15.16
N ALA A 105 24.52 5.69 14.80
CA ALA A 105 23.45 5.30 15.71
C ALA A 105 23.59 3.80 16.03
N LEU A 106 23.34 3.44 17.30
CA LEU A 106 23.61 2.12 17.82
C LEU A 106 22.36 1.25 17.77
N ASN A 107 22.45 0.09 17.12
CA ASN A 107 21.42 -0.95 17.22
C ASN A 107 21.78 -1.92 18.34
N GLN A 108 21.67 -1.44 19.59
CA GLN A 108 21.81 -2.29 20.75
C GLN A 108 20.46 -2.92 21.13
N PRO A 109 20.42 -4.23 21.42
CA PRO A 109 19.28 -4.81 22.10
C PRO A 109 19.04 -4.04 23.38
N LEU A 110 17.78 -3.69 23.63
CA LEU A 110 17.42 -3.09 24.91
C LEU A 110 17.71 -4.13 25.99
N PRO A 111 18.44 -3.77 27.07
CA PRO A 111 18.55 -4.67 28.21
C PRO A 111 17.13 -4.93 28.74
N PRO A 112 16.81 -6.16 29.18
CA PRO A 112 15.51 -6.44 29.75
C PRO A 112 15.21 -5.46 30.88
N ARG A 113 14.09 -4.73 30.78
CA ARG A 113 13.67 -3.82 31.84
C ARG A 113 13.53 -4.58 33.16
N PRO A 114 13.87 -3.99 34.32
CA PRO A 114 13.70 -4.66 35.61
C PRO A 114 12.25 -5.10 35.83
N HIS A 115 12.04 -6.38 36.17
CA HIS A 115 10.73 -6.95 36.41
C HIS A 115 10.80 -8.19 37.32
N THR A 116 9.64 -8.56 37.89
CA THR A 116 9.45 -9.77 38.70
C THR A 116 8.17 -10.44 38.24
N LEU A 117 8.25 -11.74 37.96
CA LEU A 117 7.12 -12.55 37.53
C LEU A 117 6.82 -13.60 38.59
N LEU A 118 5.54 -13.82 38.85
CA LEU A 118 5.07 -15.07 39.41
C LEU A 118 4.91 -16.06 38.25
N THR A 119 5.56 -17.21 38.34
CA THR A 119 5.58 -18.24 37.28
C THR A 119 5.00 -19.56 37.76
N PRO A 120 4.29 -20.32 36.91
CA PRO A 120 3.84 -21.67 37.20
C PRO A 120 4.97 -22.59 37.67
N PRO A 121 4.69 -23.56 38.56
CA PRO A 121 5.68 -24.53 38.97
C PRO A 121 6.06 -25.47 37.83
N GLU A 122 7.28 -26.02 37.88
CA GLU A 122 7.64 -27.15 37.02
C GLU A 122 6.87 -28.41 37.42
N GLY A 123 6.43 -29.20 36.44
CA GLY A 123 5.56 -30.35 36.67
C GLY A 123 5.38 -31.24 35.44
N GLU A 124 4.50 -32.22 35.56
CA GLU A 124 4.19 -33.19 34.49
C GLU A 124 3.34 -32.53 33.39
N ARG A 125 3.61 -32.83 32.12
CA ARG A 125 2.75 -32.40 31.00
C ARG A 125 1.53 -33.32 30.91
N VAL A 126 0.34 -32.74 30.99
CA VAL A 126 -0.93 -33.47 30.90
C VAL A 126 -1.91 -32.72 30.01
N GLN A 127 -2.88 -33.43 29.45
CA GLN A 127 -3.92 -32.81 28.64
C GLN A 127 -5.18 -32.54 29.47
N THR A 128 -5.85 -31.42 29.20
CA THR A 128 -7.09 -31.03 29.86
C THR A 128 -8.09 -30.41 28.89
N ALA A 129 -9.29 -30.11 29.41
CA ALA A 129 -10.31 -29.36 28.71
C ALA A 129 -10.34 -27.90 29.19
N MET A 130 -10.70 -26.98 28.28
CA MET A 130 -10.85 -25.56 28.55
C MET A 130 -12.14 -25.02 27.93
N THR A 131 -12.68 -23.95 28.50
CA THR A 131 -13.75 -23.14 27.90
C THR A 131 -13.15 -21.84 27.40
N VAL A 132 -13.36 -21.53 26.12
CA VAL A 132 -12.72 -20.39 25.41
C VAL A 132 -13.72 -19.69 24.50
N PHE A 133 -13.41 -18.46 24.08
CA PHE A 133 -13.97 -17.87 22.87
C PHE A 133 -13.11 -18.26 21.68
N ASP A 134 -13.72 -18.55 20.53
CA ASP A 134 -12.97 -18.88 19.32
C ASP A 134 -13.63 -18.30 18.05
N PRO A 135 -13.06 -17.22 17.46
CA PRO A 135 -11.96 -16.41 18.00
C PRO A 135 -12.47 -15.46 19.11
N ASP A 136 -13.69 -14.98 18.97
CA ASP A 136 -14.36 -14.03 19.85
C ASP A 136 -15.89 -14.26 19.81
N PRO A 137 -16.69 -13.69 20.73
CA PRO A 137 -18.13 -13.93 20.77
C PRO A 137 -18.92 -13.45 19.55
N ARG A 138 -18.55 -12.32 18.93
CA ARG A 138 -19.27 -11.77 17.77
C ARG A 138 -18.98 -12.60 16.54
N THR A 139 -17.70 -12.89 16.30
CA THR A 139 -17.31 -13.76 15.20
C THR A 139 -17.89 -15.14 15.44
N ALA A 140 -17.75 -15.76 16.62
CA ALA A 140 -18.33 -17.09 16.92
C ALA A 140 -19.85 -17.18 16.66
N THR A 141 -20.60 -16.11 16.88
CA THR A 141 -22.07 -16.12 16.73
C THR A 141 -22.58 -15.51 15.42
N GLY A 142 -21.74 -14.76 14.70
CA GLY A 142 -22.14 -13.97 13.53
C GLY A 142 -23.07 -12.80 13.88
N ARG A 143 -23.05 -12.31 15.12
CA ARG A 143 -23.98 -11.28 15.61
C ARG A 143 -23.26 -9.94 15.84
N ALA A 144 -23.87 -8.87 15.34
CA ALA A 144 -23.45 -7.51 15.70
C ALA A 144 -23.78 -7.20 17.17
N LEU A 145 -23.07 -6.22 17.75
CA LEU A 145 -23.47 -5.67 19.05
C LEU A 145 -24.86 -5.05 18.94
N GLU A 146 -25.74 -5.36 19.89
CA GLU A 146 -27.04 -4.71 19.98
C GLU A 146 -26.88 -3.21 20.22
N ALA A 147 -27.74 -2.39 19.61
CA ALA A 147 -27.71 -0.95 19.78
C ALA A 147 -28.08 -0.55 21.23
N GLY A 148 -27.27 0.30 21.86
CA GLY A 148 -27.55 0.84 23.19
C GLY A 148 -26.74 0.25 24.35
N HIS A 149 -25.90 -0.76 24.10
CA HIS A 149 -24.96 -1.27 25.10
C HIS A 149 -23.70 -0.40 25.13
N ALA A 150 -23.73 0.65 25.98
CA ALA A 150 -22.57 1.51 26.21
C ALA A 150 -21.58 0.95 27.24
N ASN A 151 -21.99 -0.08 28.00
CA ASN A 151 -21.17 -0.77 29.00
C ASN A 151 -20.94 -2.23 28.55
N VAL A 152 -19.68 -2.58 28.33
CA VAL A 152 -19.26 -3.92 27.87
C VAL A 152 -19.60 -5.01 28.88
N ASP A 153 -19.53 -4.69 30.17
CA ASP A 153 -19.79 -5.65 31.24
C ASP A 153 -21.25 -6.10 31.30
N GLU A 154 -22.16 -5.32 30.73
CA GLU A 154 -23.60 -5.62 30.66
C GLU A 154 -23.98 -6.46 29.43
N ILE A 155 -23.05 -6.67 28.50
CA ILE A 155 -23.31 -7.46 27.29
C ILE A 155 -23.45 -8.94 27.67
N VAL A 156 -24.64 -9.48 27.49
CA VAL A 156 -24.90 -10.91 27.70
C VAL A 156 -24.26 -11.70 26.56
N ILE A 157 -23.23 -12.49 26.89
CA ILE A 157 -22.63 -13.41 25.93
C ILE A 157 -23.49 -14.66 25.83
N PRO A 158 -23.96 -15.02 24.63
CA PRO A 158 -24.80 -16.19 24.45
C PRO A 158 -23.98 -17.47 24.65
N ALA A 159 -24.63 -18.54 25.11
CA ALA A 159 -23.93 -19.78 25.49
C ALA A 159 -23.17 -20.41 24.31
N GLU A 160 -23.68 -20.28 23.08
CA GLU A 160 -23.05 -20.76 21.86
C GLU A 160 -21.72 -20.06 21.50
N ALA A 161 -21.40 -18.92 22.12
CA ALA A 161 -20.11 -18.26 21.94
C ALA A 161 -18.96 -18.97 22.69
N TYR A 162 -19.28 -19.70 23.77
CA TYR A 162 -18.31 -20.44 24.55
C TYR A 162 -18.08 -21.82 23.92
N GLN A 163 -16.84 -22.09 23.52
CA GLN A 163 -16.44 -23.39 23.00
C GLN A 163 -15.69 -24.21 24.06
N SER A 164 -16.04 -25.49 24.17
CA SER A 164 -15.28 -26.43 24.99
C SER A 164 -14.24 -27.13 24.12
N VAL A 165 -12.97 -26.88 24.39
CA VAL A 165 -11.82 -27.48 23.69
C VAL A 165 -11.16 -28.52 24.59
N THR A 166 -10.63 -29.59 23.99
CA THR A 166 -10.00 -30.71 24.72
C THR A 166 -8.62 -31.01 24.17
N GLY A 167 -7.76 -31.64 24.96
CA GLY A 167 -6.42 -32.04 24.51
C GLY A 167 -5.37 -30.94 24.66
N VAL A 168 -5.70 -29.85 25.36
CA VAL A 168 -4.77 -28.74 25.61
C VAL A 168 -3.74 -29.18 26.64
N GLU A 169 -2.47 -29.10 26.29
CA GLU A 169 -1.36 -29.48 27.16
C GLU A 169 -1.09 -28.41 28.22
N VAL A 170 -1.05 -28.81 29.48
CA VAL A 170 -0.82 -27.97 30.66
C VAL A 170 0.15 -28.64 31.63
N THR A 171 0.56 -27.92 32.67
CA THR A 171 1.47 -28.44 33.71
C THR A 171 0.68 -28.90 34.92
N ARG A 172 0.87 -30.16 35.33
CA ARG A 172 0.34 -30.72 36.58
C ARG A 172 1.41 -30.72 37.67
N LYS A 173 1.08 -30.16 38.82
CA LYS A 173 1.92 -30.20 40.02
C LYS A 173 1.05 -30.31 41.27
N ASP A 174 1.39 -31.25 42.15
CA ASP A 174 0.77 -31.42 43.47
C ASP A 174 -0.78 -31.50 43.44
N GLY A 175 -1.33 -32.17 42.42
CA GLY A 175 -2.78 -32.35 42.23
C GLY A 175 -3.51 -31.16 41.57
N GLN A 176 -2.77 -30.13 41.16
CA GLN A 176 -3.28 -28.94 40.49
C GLN A 176 -2.77 -28.86 39.05
N LEU A 177 -3.55 -28.25 38.17
CA LEU A 177 -3.19 -27.89 36.81
C LEU A 177 -2.88 -26.40 36.74
N TYR A 178 -1.87 -26.03 35.95
CA TYR A 178 -1.43 -24.67 35.69
C TYR A 178 -1.30 -24.42 34.18
N LEU A 179 -1.64 -23.21 33.74
CA LEU A 179 -1.55 -22.77 32.34
C LEU A 179 -0.09 -22.56 31.90
N ALA A 180 0.64 -23.66 31.72
CA ALA A 180 2.00 -23.68 31.22
C ALA A 180 2.29 -24.98 30.48
N ASN A 181 3.04 -24.90 29.39
CA ASN A 181 3.64 -26.04 28.68
C ASN A 181 4.98 -25.61 28.06
N ASP A 182 5.50 -26.38 27.10
CA ASP A 182 6.80 -26.09 26.47
C ASP A 182 6.73 -24.93 25.45
N ARG A 183 5.52 -24.51 25.06
CA ARG A 183 5.24 -23.46 24.08
C ARG A 183 4.80 -22.16 24.74
N VAL A 184 3.95 -22.21 25.76
CA VAL A 184 3.36 -21.02 26.42
C VAL A 184 3.46 -21.13 27.95
N MET A 185 3.65 -19.99 28.61
CA MET A 185 3.61 -19.87 30.07
C MET A 185 2.77 -18.65 30.47
N ALA A 186 1.61 -18.87 31.08
CA ALA A 186 0.85 -17.80 31.72
C ALA A 186 1.56 -17.38 33.02
N VAL A 187 1.88 -16.10 33.14
CA VAL A 187 2.59 -15.48 34.26
C VAL A 187 1.77 -14.32 34.82
N ASP A 188 2.11 -13.87 36.03
CA ASP A 188 1.58 -12.63 36.61
C ASP A 188 2.75 -11.66 36.88
N ILE A 189 2.69 -10.47 36.27
CA ILE A 189 3.70 -9.43 36.40
C ILE A 189 3.50 -8.68 37.72
N THR A 190 4.18 -9.14 38.76
CA THR A 190 4.12 -8.50 40.10
C THR A 190 4.82 -7.14 40.17
N THR A 191 5.87 -6.92 39.38
CA THR A 191 6.55 -5.62 39.25
C THR A 191 7.17 -5.49 37.87
N ILE A 192 7.14 -4.30 37.27
CA ILE A 192 7.88 -3.97 36.05
C ILE A 192 8.07 -2.46 35.94
N THR A 193 9.20 -2.03 35.39
CA THR A 193 9.47 -0.61 35.14
C THR A 193 8.72 -0.10 33.90
N ASP A 194 8.23 1.14 33.94
CA ASP A 194 7.61 1.86 32.82
C ASP A 194 6.44 1.13 32.13
N LEU A 195 5.60 0.47 32.93
CA LEU A 195 4.31 -0.10 32.50
C LEU A 195 3.23 0.22 33.53
N ALA A 196 2.04 0.59 33.06
CA ALA A 196 0.88 0.77 33.92
C ALA A 196 0.27 -0.61 34.25
N LEU A 197 0.82 -1.28 35.26
CA LEU A 197 0.42 -2.63 35.65
C LEU A 197 -1.09 -2.78 35.85
N GLY A 198 -1.62 -3.87 35.32
CA GLY A 198 -2.99 -4.30 35.59
C GLY A 198 -3.13 -4.99 36.95
N PRO A 199 -4.27 -5.67 37.20
CA PRO A 199 -4.48 -6.47 38.39
C PRO A 199 -3.39 -7.55 38.56
N GLN A 200 -3.05 -7.88 39.81
CA GLN A 200 -2.12 -8.96 40.15
C GLN A 200 -2.93 -10.15 40.68
N GLN A 201 -3.54 -10.91 39.77
CA GLN A 201 -4.50 -11.97 40.06
C GLN A 201 -3.87 -13.27 40.60
N GLY A 202 -2.53 -13.38 40.56
CA GLY A 202 -1.81 -14.62 40.82
C GLY A 202 -1.91 -15.60 39.65
N LEU A 203 -1.48 -16.84 39.88
CA LEU A 203 -1.52 -17.89 38.86
C LEU A 203 -2.88 -18.57 38.84
N VAL A 204 -3.45 -18.74 37.64
CA VAL A 204 -4.65 -19.55 37.45
C VAL A 204 -4.30 -21.04 37.62
N SER A 205 -5.01 -21.71 38.52
CA SER A 205 -4.91 -23.15 38.73
C SER A 205 -6.25 -23.77 39.12
N VAL A 206 -6.42 -25.04 38.75
CA VAL A 206 -7.63 -25.84 39.02
C VAL A 206 -7.25 -27.24 39.45
N ALA A 207 -8.14 -27.90 40.20
CA ALA A 207 -7.93 -29.29 40.56
C ALA A 207 -7.88 -30.15 39.29
N ASP A 208 -7.03 -31.17 39.29
CA ASP A 208 -6.83 -32.06 38.14
C ASP A 208 -8.12 -32.72 37.59
N SER A 209 -9.14 -32.85 38.44
CA SER A 209 -10.45 -33.40 38.08
C SER A 209 -11.41 -32.43 37.41
N GLU A 210 -11.13 -31.12 37.38
CA GLU A 210 -12.11 -30.08 37.03
C GLU A 210 -11.93 -29.50 35.62
N GLY A 211 -10.70 -29.42 35.11
CA GLY A 211 -10.40 -28.67 33.88
C GLY A 211 -10.65 -27.16 34.04
N PHE A 212 -10.39 -26.38 32.98
CA PHE A 212 -10.51 -24.92 33.02
C PHE A 212 -11.86 -24.46 32.44
N ALA A 213 -12.94 -24.61 33.20
CA ALA A 213 -14.31 -24.29 32.79
C ALA A 213 -14.79 -22.92 33.32
N PHE A 214 -14.11 -21.85 32.92
CA PHE A 214 -14.44 -20.47 33.30
C PHE A 214 -15.31 -19.76 32.25
N THR A 215 -15.98 -18.69 32.64
CA THR A 215 -16.69 -17.76 31.75
C THR A 215 -16.12 -16.35 31.89
N ARG A 216 -16.50 -15.38 31.05
CA ARG A 216 -16.01 -14.00 31.15
C ARG A 216 -16.22 -13.33 32.52
N GLN A 217 -17.16 -13.85 33.32
CA GLN A 217 -17.42 -13.36 34.68
C GLN A 217 -16.29 -13.71 35.66
N ASP A 218 -15.46 -14.68 35.30
CA ASP A 218 -14.30 -15.12 36.04
C ASP A 218 -13.05 -14.48 35.43
N ALA A 219 -12.27 -13.74 36.22
CA ALA A 219 -11.02 -13.14 35.73
C ALA A 219 -10.07 -14.18 35.13
N ALA A 220 -10.09 -15.42 35.65
CA ALA A 220 -9.30 -16.55 35.16
C ALA A 220 -9.63 -16.96 33.70
N PHE A 221 -10.80 -16.60 33.18
CA PHE A 221 -11.16 -16.88 31.78
C PHE A 221 -10.22 -16.16 30.80
N ARG A 222 -9.76 -14.95 31.14
CA ARG A 222 -8.84 -14.14 30.32
C ARG A 222 -7.52 -14.87 30.10
N ASP A 223 -6.93 -15.41 31.17
CA ASP A 223 -5.71 -16.20 31.13
C ASP A 223 -5.89 -17.50 30.33
N VAL A 224 -7.03 -18.19 30.51
CA VAL A 224 -7.34 -19.43 29.76
C VAL A 224 -7.50 -19.16 28.27
N ASN A 225 -8.24 -18.12 27.90
CA ASN A 225 -8.50 -17.76 26.51
C ASN A 225 -7.19 -17.37 25.80
N ALA A 226 -6.40 -16.48 26.41
CA ALA A 226 -5.14 -16.06 25.83
C ALA A 226 -4.10 -17.19 25.76
N PHE A 227 -4.00 -18.04 26.79
CA PHE A 227 -3.15 -19.22 26.78
C PHE A 227 -3.49 -20.17 25.63
N TYR A 228 -4.78 -20.48 25.45
CA TYR A 228 -5.25 -21.38 24.40
C TYR A 228 -4.89 -20.86 23.00
N HIS A 229 -5.18 -19.59 22.70
CA HIS A 229 -4.93 -19.03 21.37
C HIS A 229 -3.44 -18.96 21.03
N LEU A 230 -2.58 -18.61 22.00
CA LEU A 230 -1.12 -18.66 21.81
C LEU A 230 -0.62 -20.09 21.61
N ASP A 231 -1.07 -21.04 22.43
CA ASP A 231 -0.63 -22.43 22.32
C ASP A 231 -1.04 -23.05 20.99
N HIS A 232 -2.26 -22.76 20.55
CA HIS A 232 -2.79 -23.19 19.27
C HIS A 232 -2.04 -22.55 18.09
N SER A 233 -1.77 -21.24 18.15
CA SER A 233 -1.03 -20.55 17.09
C SER A 233 0.45 -20.95 17.01
N LEU A 234 1.08 -21.29 18.13
CA LEU A 234 2.46 -21.82 18.15
C LEU A 234 2.52 -23.24 17.55
N GLN A 235 1.56 -24.11 17.86
CA GLN A 235 1.44 -25.41 17.21
C GLN A 235 1.19 -25.26 15.70
N TYR A 236 0.37 -24.28 15.31
CA TYR A 236 0.16 -23.97 13.90
C TYR A 236 1.48 -23.58 13.22
N LEU A 237 2.27 -22.69 13.82
CA LEU A 237 3.58 -22.30 13.30
C LEU A 237 4.52 -23.50 13.11
N GLU A 238 4.53 -24.45 14.05
CA GLU A 238 5.30 -25.69 13.92
C GLU A 238 4.80 -26.59 12.77
N SER A 239 3.48 -26.66 12.57
CA SER A 239 2.84 -27.42 11.48
C SER A 239 3.14 -26.83 10.09
N LEU A 240 3.38 -25.52 10.01
CA LEU A 240 3.87 -24.87 8.80
C LEU A 240 5.32 -25.26 8.46
N GLY A 241 6.03 -25.92 9.37
CA GLY A 241 7.37 -26.48 9.15
C GLY A 241 8.48 -25.76 9.92
N PHE A 242 8.14 -24.73 10.69
CA PHE A 242 9.05 -23.97 11.55
C PHE A 242 9.30 -24.68 12.88
N ARG A 243 9.99 -25.81 12.80
CA ARG A 243 10.35 -26.69 13.92
C ARG A 243 11.82 -27.08 13.87
N GLY A 244 12.35 -27.62 14.97
CA GLY A 244 13.75 -28.03 15.06
C GLY A 244 14.70 -26.85 14.82
N GLU A 245 15.62 -26.96 13.87
CA GLU A 245 16.57 -25.87 13.56
C GLU A 245 15.89 -24.61 13.01
N ARG A 246 14.69 -24.75 12.43
CA ARG A 246 13.86 -23.66 11.89
C ARG A 246 12.84 -23.14 12.90
N ALA A 247 12.85 -23.63 14.13
CA ALA A 247 11.92 -23.19 15.16
C ALA A 247 12.03 -21.68 15.38
N VAL A 248 10.88 -20.99 15.35
CA VAL A 248 10.82 -19.55 15.61
C VAL A 248 11.03 -19.26 17.09
N PHE A 249 10.41 -20.05 17.95
CA PHE A 249 10.51 -19.93 19.41
C PHE A 249 11.33 -21.10 19.95
N ARG A 250 12.25 -20.82 20.88
CA ARG A 250 13.11 -21.81 21.55
C ARG A 250 12.90 -21.90 23.06
N ALA A 251 12.00 -21.09 23.58
CA ALA A 251 11.58 -21.05 24.97
C ALA A 251 10.08 -20.73 25.00
N PRO A 252 9.36 -21.09 26.07
CA PRO A 252 7.96 -20.77 26.20
C PRO A 252 7.71 -19.27 26.09
N LEU A 253 6.74 -18.89 25.27
CA LEU A 253 6.26 -17.51 25.19
C LEU A 253 5.48 -17.18 26.46
N LYS A 254 5.86 -16.10 27.13
CA LYS A 254 5.22 -15.66 28.37
C LYS A 254 4.08 -14.72 28.05
N ILE A 255 2.96 -14.89 28.75
CA ILE A 255 1.83 -13.98 28.68
C ILE A 255 1.31 -13.67 30.07
N ASP A 256 1.04 -12.40 30.32
CA ASP A 256 0.15 -11.94 31.38
C ASP A 256 -1.10 -11.37 30.72
N ALA A 257 -2.19 -12.14 30.79
CA ALA A 257 -3.47 -11.81 30.14
C ALA A 257 -4.19 -10.62 30.78
N GLN A 258 -3.64 -10.07 31.86
CA GLN A 258 -4.15 -8.92 32.59
C GLN A 258 -3.02 -7.95 33.00
N GLY A 259 -1.88 -7.99 32.29
CA GLY A 259 -0.65 -7.30 32.69
C GLY A 259 -0.70 -5.78 32.61
N GLN A 260 -1.66 -5.18 31.90
CA GLN A 260 -1.82 -3.72 31.76
C GLN A 260 -3.20 -3.25 32.21
N SER A 261 -3.25 -2.11 32.91
CA SER A 261 -4.49 -1.48 33.37
C SER A 261 -5.23 -0.67 32.30
N SER A 262 -4.56 -0.34 31.20
CA SER A 262 -5.11 0.38 30.05
C SER A 262 -5.92 -0.52 29.11
N ASN A 263 -6.74 0.08 28.24
CA ASN A 263 -7.18 -0.54 26.98
C ASN A 263 -6.01 -0.40 25.99
N ASN A 264 -5.02 -1.27 26.15
CA ASN A 264 -3.82 -1.37 25.32
C ASN A 264 -3.06 -2.64 25.70
N SER A 265 -2.60 -3.37 24.70
CA SER A 265 -1.74 -4.54 24.84
C SER A 265 -0.37 -4.29 24.22
N THR A 266 0.63 -5.07 24.62
CA THR A 266 1.99 -4.92 24.09
C THR A 266 2.80 -6.19 24.28
N TYR A 267 3.47 -6.63 23.21
CA TYR A 267 4.63 -7.50 23.31
C TYR A 267 5.87 -6.71 23.76
N LEU A 268 6.23 -6.86 25.04
CA LEU A 268 7.40 -6.24 25.64
C LEU A 268 8.66 -6.94 25.15
N THR A 269 9.15 -6.50 24.00
CA THR A 269 10.26 -7.15 23.27
C THR A 269 11.51 -7.34 24.13
N ASP A 270 11.83 -6.37 25.00
CA ASP A 270 12.99 -6.43 25.89
C ASP A 270 12.82 -7.44 27.04
N ALA A 271 11.58 -7.71 27.48
CA ALA A 271 11.28 -8.69 28.53
C ALA A 271 10.89 -10.08 27.96
N GLY A 272 10.45 -10.14 26.70
CA GLY A 272 9.90 -11.34 26.08
C GLY A 272 8.56 -11.78 26.69
N ILE A 273 7.66 -10.82 26.95
CA ILE A 273 6.37 -11.05 27.62
C ILE A 273 5.27 -10.30 26.87
N LEU A 274 4.15 -10.97 26.60
CA LEU A 274 2.92 -10.31 26.17
C LEU A 274 2.20 -9.81 27.42
N ALA A 275 2.00 -8.50 27.53
CA ALA A 275 1.26 -7.89 28.62
C ALA A 275 -0.06 -7.32 28.07
N MET A 276 -1.17 -7.96 28.40
CA MET A 276 -2.48 -7.63 27.83
C MET A 276 -3.24 -6.59 28.66
N GLY A 277 -4.01 -5.74 27.98
CA GLY A 277 -4.87 -4.73 28.58
C GLY A 277 -6.16 -5.28 29.18
N VAL A 278 -6.67 -4.63 30.23
CA VAL A 278 -7.99 -4.93 30.82
C VAL A 278 -8.98 -3.77 30.74
N GLY A 279 -8.63 -2.66 30.08
CA GLY A 279 -9.53 -1.53 29.92
C GLY A 279 -10.56 -1.78 28.82
N GLY A 280 -11.82 -1.41 29.01
CA GLY A 280 -12.88 -1.62 28.01
C GLY A 280 -13.31 -3.10 27.94
N VAL A 281 -13.38 -3.67 26.74
CA VAL A 281 -13.32 -5.13 26.60
C VAL A 281 -11.92 -5.55 27.02
N PRO A 282 -11.73 -6.51 27.93
CA PRO A 282 -10.39 -7.03 28.18
C PRO A 282 -9.82 -7.63 26.89
N ASP A 283 -8.67 -7.12 26.45
CA ASP A 283 -8.02 -7.46 25.18
C ASP A 283 -7.82 -8.97 25.02
N SER A 284 -7.62 -9.71 26.12
CA SER A 284 -7.47 -11.16 26.16
C SER A 284 -8.76 -11.97 25.92
N GLU A 285 -9.94 -11.32 25.88
CA GLU A 285 -11.20 -11.95 25.45
C GLU A 285 -11.33 -12.03 23.92
N ASP A 286 -10.54 -11.29 23.15
CA ASP A 286 -10.53 -11.31 21.69
C ASP A 286 -9.24 -11.97 21.17
N ALA A 287 -9.38 -13.12 20.49
CA ALA A 287 -8.22 -13.82 19.94
C ALA A 287 -7.43 -12.95 18.95
N ASP A 288 -8.08 -12.04 18.22
CA ASP A 288 -7.38 -11.20 17.26
C ASP A 288 -6.36 -10.28 17.95
N VAL A 289 -6.67 -9.75 19.14
CA VAL A 289 -5.74 -8.89 19.87
C VAL A 289 -4.59 -9.70 20.45
N VAL A 290 -4.87 -10.88 21.02
CA VAL A 290 -3.83 -11.81 21.50
C VAL A 290 -2.89 -12.21 20.35
N LEU A 291 -3.43 -12.55 19.18
CA LEU A 291 -2.67 -13.00 18.02
C LEU A 291 -1.96 -11.85 17.29
N HIS A 292 -2.46 -10.62 17.40
CA HIS A 292 -1.76 -9.43 16.95
C HIS A 292 -0.46 -9.22 17.73
N GLU A 293 -0.51 -9.30 19.06
CA GLU A 293 0.67 -9.22 19.92
C GLU A 293 1.63 -10.40 19.71
N PHE A 294 1.08 -11.59 19.43
CA PHE A 294 1.87 -12.73 19.00
C PHE A 294 2.58 -12.46 17.66
N GLY A 295 1.98 -11.69 16.77
CA GLY A 295 2.59 -11.22 15.53
C GLY A 295 3.88 -10.42 15.78
N HIS A 296 3.88 -9.51 16.76
CA HIS A 296 5.10 -8.82 17.19
C HIS A 296 6.16 -9.78 17.75
N ALA A 297 5.74 -10.79 18.51
CA ALA A 297 6.65 -11.82 19.00
C ALA A 297 7.28 -12.61 17.84
N ILE A 298 6.50 -12.99 16.83
CA ILE A 298 7.00 -13.64 15.59
C ILE A 298 8.03 -12.74 14.90
N ASN A 299 7.71 -11.46 14.68
CA ASN A 299 8.60 -10.50 14.03
C ASN A 299 9.96 -10.43 14.72
N HIS A 300 9.96 -10.22 16.04
CA HIS A 300 11.18 -10.16 16.84
C HIS A 300 11.96 -11.48 16.83
N GLN A 301 11.28 -12.63 16.88
CA GLN A 301 11.97 -13.91 16.84
C GLN A 301 12.53 -14.23 15.45
N LEU A 302 11.85 -13.87 14.35
CA LEU A 302 12.33 -14.07 12.98
C LEU A 302 13.46 -13.12 12.61
N VAL A 303 13.32 -11.85 13.01
CA VAL A 303 14.27 -10.77 12.77
C VAL A 303 14.54 -10.06 14.10
N PRO A 304 15.52 -10.52 14.91
CA PRO A 304 15.91 -9.87 16.16
C PRO A 304 16.19 -8.35 16.07
N ASP A 305 16.54 -7.87 14.88
CA ASP A 305 16.80 -6.46 14.59
C ASP A 305 15.62 -5.78 13.86
N TRP A 306 14.37 -6.18 14.15
CA TRP A 306 13.13 -5.58 13.61
C TRP A 306 12.96 -4.13 14.09
N LYS A 307 13.71 -3.21 13.48
CA LYS A 307 13.76 -1.78 13.81
C LYS A 307 14.18 -0.95 12.59
N GLY A 308 13.87 0.34 12.61
CA GLY A 308 14.21 1.30 11.56
C GLY A 308 13.40 1.11 10.28
N GLY A 309 13.59 2.00 9.30
CA GLY A 309 12.85 1.96 8.04
C GLY A 309 11.34 2.07 8.28
N ASP A 310 10.57 1.13 7.74
CA ASP A 310 9.11 1.04 7.90
C ASP A 310 8.69 -0.15 8.78
N SER A 311 9.65 -0.76 9.50
CA SER A 311 9.42 -1.98 10.28
C SER A 311 8.31 -1.85 11.31
N GLU A 312 8.09 -0.67 11.90
CA GLU A 312 7.00 -0.46 12.85
C GLU A 312 5.62 -0.68 12.20
N ALA A 313 5.29 0.04 11.13
CA ALA A 313 4.01 -0.12 10.43
C ALA A 313 3.84 -1.49 9.78
N ILE A 314 4.94 -2.09 9.26
CA ILE A 314 4.92 -3.48 8.78
C ILE A 314 4.57 -4.43 9.93
N GLY A 315 5.12 -4.19 11.12
CA GLY A 315 4.91 -5.02 12.30
C GLY A 315 3.45 -5.02 12.73
N GLU A 316 2.83 -3.84 12.79
CA GLU A 316 1.41 -3.66 13.03
C GLU A 316 0.55 -4.40 12.00
N GLY A 317 0.83 -4.17 10.71
CA GLY A 317 0.08 -4.80 9.63
C GLY A 317 0.26 -6.32 9.56
N PHE A 318 1.42 -6.84 10.00
CA PHE A 318 1.62 -8.28 10.12
C PHE A 318 0.82 -8.86 11.28
N GLY A 319 0.77 -8.19 12.43
CA GLY A 319 -0.08 -8.57 13.56
C GLY A 319 -1.56 -8.64 13.15
N ASP A 320 -2.04 -7.60 12.46
CA ASP A 320 -3.41 -7.54 11.92
C ASP A 320 -3.68 -8.68 10.93
N TYR A 321 -2.74 -8.94 10.01
CA TYR A 321 -2.85 -10.04 9.06
C TYR A 321 -2.90 -11.40 9.75
N TRP A 322 -2.03 -11.66 10.73
CA TRP A 322 -1.95 -12.96 11.40
C TRP A 322 -3.22 -13.26 12.20
N ALA A 323 -3.72 -12.26 12.93
CA ALA A 323 -5.01 -12.30 13.61
C ALA A 323 -6.18 -12.51 12.62
N GLY A 324 -6.28 -11.67 11.59
CA GLY A 324 -7.32 -11.77 10.57
C GLY A 324 -7.31 -13.10 9.82
N ALA A 325 -6.14 -13.66 9.53
CA ALA A 325 -6.00 -14.98 8.92
C ALA A 325 -6.59 -16.09 9.81
N TYR A 326 -6.36 -16.03 11.13
CA TYR A 326 -6.99 -16.95 12.08
C TYR A 326 -8.51 -16.81 12.07
N SER A 327 -9.02 -15.59 12.23
CA SER A 327 -10.46 -15.28 12.18
C SER A 327 -11.13 -15.64 10.86
N PHE A 328 -10.39 -15.61 9.75
CA PHE A 328 -10.82 -16.12 8.46
C PHE A 328 -10.93 -17.65 8.43
N TRP A 329 -9.92 -18.34 8.96
CA TRP A 329 -9.83 -19.81 8.97
C TRP A 329 -10.89 -20.48 9.85
N VAL A 330 -11.13 -19.95 11.05
CA VAL A 330 -12.15 -20.47 11.98
C VAL A 330 -13.57 -20.35 11.41
N GLN A 331 -13.78 -19.46 10.44
CA GLN A 331 -15.05 -19.26 9.75
C GLN A 331 -15.18 -20.04 8.43
N ARG A 332 -14.20 -20.89 8.07
CA ARG A 332 -14.16 -21.54 6.74
C ARG A 332 -15.40 -22.37 6.40
N ASP A 333 -15.97 -23.03 7.40
CA ASP A 333 -17.13 -23.95 7.27
C ASP A 333 -18.49 -23.25 7.36
N ARG A 334 -18.52 -21.92 7.47
CA ARG A 334 -19.77 -21.16 7.57
C ARG A 334 -20.38 -20.88 6.21
N SER A 335 -21.70 -20.98 6.12
CA SER A 335 -22.45 -20.57 4.93
C SER A 335 -22.34 -19.07 4.65
N GLU A 336 -22.21 -18.25 5.70
CA GLU A 336 -22.00 -16.81 5.62
C GLU A 336 -20.88 -16.43 6.61
N ARG A 337 -19.79 -15.87 6.09
CA ARG A 337 -18.64 -15.43 6.89
C ARG A 337 -18.90 -14.00 7.39
N PHE A 338 -18.61 -13.74 8.66
CA PHE A 338 -18.93 -12.50 9.36
C PHE A 338 -17.72 -11.55 9.37
N GLU A 339 -17.95 -10.30 8.97
CA GLU A 339 -17.02 -9.14 9.08
C GLU A 339 -15.54 -9.48 8.80
N LEU A 340 -15.24 -10.24 7.75
CA LEU A 340 -13.89 -10.75 7.47
C LEU A 340 -12.80 -9.67 7.35
N ASP A 341 -13.18 -8.47 6.92
CA ASP A 341 -12.25 -7.37 6.67
C ASP A 341 -12.06 -6.46 7.89
N VAL A 342 -12.64 -6.80 9.04
CA VAL A 342 -12.56 -6.02 10.28
C VAL A 342 -11.62 -6.74 11.26
N PHE A 343 -10.63 -6.01 11.77
CA PHE A 343 -9.74 -6.50 12.82
C PHE A 343 -10.41 -6.37 14.20
N ALA A 344 -10.22 -7.38 15.07
CA ALA A 344 -10.70 -7.40 16.45
C ALA A 344 -12.19 -7.14 16.53
N ASN A 345 -12.97 -8.10 16.01
CA ASN A 345 -14.41 -7.95 15.94
C ASN A 345 -15.03 -7.74 17.32
N TRP A 346 -14.51 -8.30 18.40
CA TRP A 346 -15.10 -8.10 19.73
C TRP A 346 -14.57 -6.84 20.41
N ASP A 347 -13.25 -6.74 20.60
CA ASP A 347 -12.63 -5.61 21.29
C ASP A 347 -12.82 -4.29 20.51
N GLY A 348 -12.54 -4.32 19.21
CA GLY A 348 -12.69 -3.19 18.30
C GLY A 348 -14.15 -2.75 18.08
N ALA A 349 -15.14 -3.53 18.53
CA ALA A 349 -16.53 -3.15 18.37
C ALA A 349 -17.01 -2.07 19.34
N VAL A 350 -16.38 -1.94 20.51
CA VAL A 350 -16.83 -1.04 21.60
C VAL A 350 -16.04 0.28 21.63
N GLY A 351 -15.12 0.46 20.68
CA GLY A 351 -14.39 1.71 20.44
C GLY A 351 -15.09 2.69 19.49
N ALA A 352 -14.46 3.85 19.27
CA ALA A 352 -14.93 4.79 18.25
C ALA A 352 -14.86 4.13 16.86
N LEU A 353 -15.94 4.20 16.06
CA LEU A 353 -15.99 3.63 14.71
C LEU A 353 -14.82 4.06 13.80
N LYS A 354 -14.25 5.25 14.04
CA LYS A 354 -13.09 5.77 13.30
C LYS A 354 -11.76 5.10 13.66
N ALA A 355 -11.69 4.33 14.74
CA ALA A 355 -10.50 3.63 15.20
C ALA A 355 -10.45 2.17 14.75
N ARG A 356 -11.52 1.63 14.14
CA ARG A 356 -11.53 0.26 13.63
C ARG A 356 -10.53 0.11 12.48
N ARG A 357 -9.66 -0.88 12.60
CA ARG A 357 -8.70 -1.23 11.55
C ARG A 357 -9.35 -2.14 10.52
N SER A 358 -9.02 -1.91 9.26
CA SER A 358 -9.52 -2.69 8.12
C SER A 358 -8.40 -3.55 7.53
N LEU A 359 -8.72 -4.77 7.15
CA LEU A 359 -7.87 -5.65 6.32
C LEU A 359 -8.16 -5.47 4.82
N ASN A 360 -8.90 -4.42 4.45
CA ASN A 360 -9.35 -4.13 3.10
C ASN A 360 -9.38 -2.61 2.81
N ASP A 361 -8.35 -1.87 3.21
CA ASP A 361 -8.23 -0.45 2.88
C ASP A 361 -7.71 -0.28 1.45
N GLN A 362 -8.64 -0.23 0.49
CA GLN A 362 -8.33 -0.05 -0.92
C GLN A 362 -7.81 1.36 -1.27
N GLU A 363 -7.93 2.34 -0.37
CA GLU A 363 -7.47 3.72 -0.59
C GLU A 363 -6.04 3.95 -0.09
N ALA A 364 -5.52 3.08 0.77
CA ALA A 364 -4.15 3.16 1.27
C ALA A 364 -3.13 3.14 0.13
N ARG A 365 -2.20 4.11 0.13
CA ARG A 365 -1.08 4.22 -0.82
C ARG A 365 0.24 4.45 -0.07
N TYR A 366 1.30 3.76 -0.48
CA TYR A 366 2.66 3.88 0.04
C TYR A 366 3.45 4.95 -0.74
N TYR A 367 4.24 5.72 0.00
CA TYR A 367 5.05 6.86 -0.43
C TYR A 367 6.45 6.74 0.19
N PRO A 368 7.48 6.36 -0.57
CA PRO A 368 8.84 6.13 -0.07
C PRO A 368 9.44 7.28 0.72
N GLU A 369 9.04 8.51 0.42
CA GLU A 369 9.52 9.72 1.08
C GLU A 369 8.94 9.94 2.50
N MET A 370 7.94 9.15 2.89
CA MET A 370 7.27 9.27 4.19
C MET A 370 7.85 8.29 5.22
N GLU A 371 7.72 8.65 6.50
CA GLU A 371 7.96 7.74 7.61
C GLU A 371 6.69 6.97 7.97
N TYR A 372 6.78 5.64 8.06
CA TYR A 372 5.68 4.77 8.46
C TYR A 372 5.94 4.20 9.85
N ARG A 373 5.41 4.89 10.86
CA ARG A 373 5.45 4.48 12.27
C ARG A 373 4.19 3.72 12.66
N ALA A 374 4.27 2.94 13.73
CA ALA A 374 3.13 2.19 14.26
C ALA A 374 1.94 3.12 14.55
N HIS A 375 0.74 2.73 14.08
CA HIS A 375 -0.52 3.43 14.29
C HIS A 375 -0.59 4.88 13.76
N VAL A 376 0.34 5.28 12.89
CA VAL A 376 0.34 6.61 12.29
C VAL A 376 -0.37 6.58 10.94
N SER A 377 -1.35 7.46 10.77
CA SER A 377 -1.99 7.66 9.47
C SER A 377 -1.13 8.54 8.57
N VAL A 378 -0.89 8.08 7.36
CA VAL A 378 -0.26 8.86 6.29
C VAL A 378 -1.34 9.19 5.27
N PHE A 379 -1.60 10.48 5.07
CA PHE A 379 -2.63 10.96 4.15
C PHE A 379 -4.04 10.39 4.36
N GLY A 380 -4.42 10.16 5.62
CA GLY A 380 -5.78 9.74 6.00
C GLY A 380 -5.99 8.22 6.06
N THR A 381 -5.00 7.43 5.66
CA THR A 381 -5.02 5.96 5.74
C THR A 381 -4.00 5.49 6.77
N LEU A 382 -4.33 4.46 7.55
CA LEU A 382 -3.45 3.94 8.60
C LEU A 382 -2.28 3.17 7.97
N GLY A 383 -1.05 3.48 8.38
CA GLY A 383 0.15 2.82 7.85
C GLY A 383 0.11 1.29 8.00
N ASP A 384 -0.43 0.81 9.11
CA ASP A 384 -0.63 -0.61 9.43
C ASP A 384 -1.40 -1.35 8.31
N GLN A 385 -2.44 -0.70 7.77
CA GLN A 385 -3.35 -1.28 6.78
C GLN A 385 -2.72 -1.40 5.38
N LEU A 386 -1.65 -0.63 5.10
CA LEU A 386 -0.88 -0.77 3.86
C LEU A 386 -0.24 -2.14 3.73
N TRP A 387 0.16 -2.74 4.85
CA TRP A 387 0.80 -4.05 4.84
C TRP A 387 -0.21 -5.18 4.99
N SER A 388 -1.19 -5.05 5.89
CA SER A 388 -2.18 -6.12 6.15
C SER A 388 -3.12 -6.36 4.95
N THR A 389 -3.58 -5.29 4.29
CA THR A 389 -4.54 -5.35 3.18
C THR A 389 -4.08 -6.23 2.01
N PRO A 390 -2.91 -5.98 1.37
CA PRO A 390 -2.48 -6.78 0.23
C PRO A 390 -2.30 -8.26 0.57
N LEU A 391 -1.79 -8.56 1.78
CA LEU A 391 -1.61 -9.94 2.24
C LEU A 391 -2.96 -10.65 2.45
N PHE A 392 -3.86 -10.03 3.21
CA PHE A 392 -5.14 -10.65 3.54
C PHE A 392 -6.03 -10.85 2.32
N GLN A 393 -6.09 -9.87 1.42
CA GLN A 393 -6.89 -10.00 0.20
C GLN A 393 -6.30 -11.06 -0.76
N ALA A 394 -4.97 -11.24 -0.80
CA ALA A 394 -4.34 -12.32 -1.55
C ALA A 394 -4.58 -13.69 -0.91
N LEU A 395 -4.56 -13.81 0.42
CA LEU A 395 -4.92 -15.03 1.14
C LEU A 395 -6.35 -15.48 0.82
N LYS A 396 -7.34 -14.57 0.88
CA LYS A 396 -8.73 -14.88 0.53
C LYS A 396 -8.86 -15.37 -0.91
N GLN A 397 -8.16 -14.73 -1.84
CA GLN A 397 -8.12 -15.15 -3.23
C GLN A 397 -7.46 -16.52 -3.41
N ALA A 398 -6.38 -16.79 -2.67
CA ALA A 398 -5.68 -18.07 -2.68
C ALA A 398 -6.58 -19.22 -2.23
N GLU A 399 -7.30 -19.05 -1.12
CA GLU A 399 -8.27 -20.04 -0.62
C GLU A 399 -9.42 -20.24 -1.63
N THR A 400 -9.96 -19.14 -2.19
CA THR A 400 -11.04 -19.22 -3.20
C THR A 400 -10.64 -20.04 -4.43
N VAL A 401 -9.38 -19.93 -4.87
CA VAL A 401 -8.91 -20.58 -6.12
C VAL A 401 -8.35 -21.98 -5.88
N TYR A 402 -7.61 -22.19 -4.80
CA TYR A 402 -6.86 -23.43 -4.55
C TYR A 402 -7.35 -24.22 -3.33
N GLY A 403 -8.41 -23.76 -2.66
CA GLY A 403 -9.02 -24.40 -1.49
C GLY A 403 -8.18 -24.26 -0.22
N GLU A 404 -8.56 -25.00 0.82
CA GLU A 404 -7.99 -24.88 2.17
C GLU A 404 -6.47 -25.03 2.23
N ALA A 405 -5.87 -25.89 1.39
CA ALA A 405 -4.42 -26.06 1.35
C ALA A 405 -3.67 -24.75 1.07
N ALA A 406 -4.31 -23.81 0.38
CA ALA A 406 -3.75 -22.50 0.09
C ALA A 406 -3.50 -21.66 1.35
N PHE A 407 -4.26 -21.87 2.42
CA PHE A 407 -4.13 -21.13 3.67
C PHE A 407 -2.74 -21.34 4.28
N ASP A 408 -2.34 -22.60 4.47
CA ASP A 408 -1.02 -22.96 5.00
C ASP A 408 0.12 -22.56 4.09
N GLU A 409 -0.07 -22.76 2.78
CA GLU A 409 0.94 -22.37 1.79
C GLU A 409 1.19 -20.87 1.82
N PHE A 410 0.13 -20.06 1.85
CA PHE A 410 0.25 -18.61 1.86
C PHE A 410 0.84 -18.09 3.17
N ASN A 411 0.47 -18.67 4.32
CA ASN A 411 1.11 -18.33 5.60
C ASN A 411 2.61 -18.68 5.62
N ARG A 412 3.05 -19.78 4.98
CA ARG A 412 4.49 -20.05 4.77
C ARG A 412 5.15 -18.96 3.92
N VAL A 413 4.50 -18.52 2.83
CA VAL A 413 5.01 -17.44 1.98
C VAL A 413 5.27 -16.16 2.79
N VAL A 414 4.31 -15.73 3.61
CA VAL A 414 4.44 -14.50 4.42
C VAL A 414 5.61 -14.61 5.41
N LEU A 415 5.71 -15.74 6.13
CA LEU A 415 6.79 -15.97 7.10
C LEU A 415 8.18 -16.05 6.44
N GLU A 416 8.29 -16.74 5.29
CA GLU A 416 9.53 -16.83 4.51
C GLU A 416 9.91 -15.50 3.86
N GLY A 417 8.93 -14.66 3.53
CA GLY A 417 9.18 -13.30 3.04
C GLY A 417 9.92 -12.45 4.07
N MET A 418 9.59 -12.58 5.36
CA MET A 418 10.28 -11.86 6.45
C MET A 418 11.66 -12.45 6.76
N ALA A 419 11.83 -13.76 6.56
CA ALA A 419 13.11 -14.41 6.81
C ALA A 419 14.21 -13.80 5.94
N GLY A 420 15.30 -13.36 6.58
CA GLY A 420 16.45 -12.77 5.90
C GLY A 420 16.30 -11.28 5.53
N MET A 421 15.38 -10.56 6.16
CA MET A 421 15.44 -9.10 6.29
C MET A 421 16.29 -8.70 7.51
N GLY A 422 16.67 -7.42 7.61
CA GLY A 422 17.41 -6.86 8.74
C GLY A 422 16.97 -5.44 9.11
N PHE A 423 17.79 -4.74 9.89
CA PHE A 423 17.52 -3.37 10.30
C PHE A 423 17.26 -2.44 9.10
N GLY A 424 16.28 -1.55 9.22
CA GLY A 424 16.05 -0.48 8.25
C GLY A 424 15.22 -0.88 7.04
N MET A 425 14.59 -2.06 7.04
CA MET A 425 13.79 -2.53 5.91
C MET A 425 12.64 -1.57 5.59
N LYS A 426 12.36 -1.42 4.29
CA LYS A 426 11.19 -0.68 3.78
C LYS A 426 10.08 -1.64 3.35
N MET A 427 8.84 -1.15 3.23
CA MET A 427 7.71 -1.97 2.75
C MET A 427 8.01 -2.59 1.38
N SER A 428 8.69 -1.84 0.50
CA SER A 428 9.10 -2.32 -0.82
C SER A 428 10.09 -3.49 -0.76
N ASP A 429 10.99 -3.50 0.24
CA ASP A 429 11.99 -4.56 0.40
C ASP A 429 11.30 -5.87 0.78
N LEU A 430 10.46 -5.81 1.82
CA LEU A 430 9.74 -6.98 2.30
C LEU A 430 8.70 -7.46 1.28
N ALA A 431 8.03 -6.58 0.53
CA ALA A 431 7.11 -6.98 -0.53
C ALA A 431 7.82 -7.76 -1.64
N ARG A 432 8.99 -7.27 -2.10
CA ARG A 432 9.81 -8.00 -3.09
C ARG A 432 10.24 -9.36 -2.56
N SER A 433 10.70 -9.40 -1.30
CA SER A 433 11.07 -10.64 -0.63
C SER A 433 9.91 -11.64 -0.55
N THR A 434 8.71 -11.17 -0.21
CA THR A 434 7.51 -12.01 -0.09
C THR A 434 7.05 -12.56 -1.44
N VAL A 435 7.12 -11.74 -2.50
CA VAL A 435 6.84 -12.20 -3.89
C VAL A 435 7.87 -13.24 -4.34
N ASP A 436 9.16 -13.04 -4.05
CA ASP A 436 10.22 -14.02 -4.34
C ASP A 436 10.02 -15.33 -3.55
N ALA A 437 9.65 -15.25 -2.27
CA ALA A 437 9.32 -16.42 -1.46
C ALA A 437 8.14 -17.20 -2.06
N ALA A 438 7.08 -16.50 -2.51
CA ALA A 438 5.95 -17.12 -3.20
C ALA A 438 6.38 -17.84 -4.48
N GLN A 439 7.22 -17.19 -5.30
CA GLN A 439 7.71 -17.74 -6.56
C GLN A 439 8.60 -18.97 -6.35
N ARG A 440 9.39 -19.00 -5.27
CA ARG A 440 10.30 -20.12 -4.95
C ARG A 440 9.57 -21.31 -4.34
N LEU A 441 8.67 -21.08 -3.39
CA LEU A 441 7.92 -22.14 -2.72
C LEU A 441 6.86 -22.75 -3.63
N TYR A 442 6.18 -21.91 -4.42
CA TYR A 442 4.99 -22.30 -5.18
C TYR A 442 5.03 -21.76 -6.63
N PRO A 443 6.07 -22.11 -7.44
CA PRO A 443 6.25 -21.56 -8.79
C PRO A 443 5.12 -21.88 -9.77
N GLN A 444 4.28 -22.87 -9.45
CA GLN A 444 3.15 -23.30 -10.27
C GLN A 444 1.82 -22.62 -9.88
N LYS A 445 1.81 -21.79 -8.82
CA LYS A 445 0.62 -21.09 -8.34
C LYS A 445 0.78 -19.59 -8.56
N SER A 446 -0.36 -18.90 -8.69
CA SER A 446 -0.40 -17.46 -8.96
C SER A 446 -0.16 -16.55 -7.75
N TYR A 447 0.30 -17.10 -6.62
CA TYR A 447 0.53 -16.32 -5.39
C TYR A 447 1.49 -15.15 -5.61
N ALA A 448 2.61 -15.39 -6.27
CA ALA A 448 3.60 -14.34 -6.55
C ALA A 448 3.01 -13.19 -7.38
N SER A 449 2.25 -13.51 -8.44
CA SER A 449 1.60 -12.50 -9.27
C SER A 449 0.52 -11.73 -8.51
N TRP A 450 -0.34 -12.41 -7.74
CA TRP A 450 -1.41 -11.72 -7.00
C TRP A 450 -0.88 -10.81 -5.89
N LEU A 451 0.16 -11.26 -5.18
CA LEU A 451 0.87 -10.42 -4.22
C LEU A 451 1.48 -9.20 -4.93
N ALA A 452 2.18 -9.42 -6.05
CA ALA A 452 2.80 -8.34 -6.80
C ALA A 452 1.78 -7.31 -7.28
N ASP A 453 0.63 -7.75 -7.80
CA ASP A 453 -0.44 -6.87 -8.28
C ASP A 453 -1.05 -6.04 -7.15
N ARG A 454 -1.31 -6.65 -5.98
CA ARG A 454 -1.84 -5.94 -4.81
C ARG A 454 -0.84 -4.97 -4.23
N PHE A 455 0.43 -5.36 -4.09
CA PHE A 455 1.47 -4.43 -3.65
C PHE A 455 1.66 -3.27 -4.64
N ARG A 456 1.54 -3.50 -5.95
CA ARG A 456 1.55 -2.42 -6.96
C ARG A 456 0.34 -1.50 -6.85
N HIS A 457 -0.85 -2.04 -6.59
CA HIS A 457 -2.06 -1.24 -6.34
C HIS A 457 -1.87 -0.26 -5.17
N HIS A 458 -1.26 -0.71 -4.08
CA HIS A 458 -0.90 0.15 -2.95
C HIS A 458 0.38 0.96 -3.16
N GLY A 459 1.04 0.87 -4.30
CA GLY A 459 2.28 1.60 -4.59
C GLY A 459 3.50 1.14 -3.80
N ILE A 460 3.44 0.00 -3.11
CA ILE A 460 4.54 -0.62 -2.35
C ILE A 460 5.58 -1.21 -3.31
N LEU A 461 5.11 -1.96 -4.32
CA LEU A 461 5.95 -2.36 -5.44
C LEU A 461 5.78 -1.36 -6.58
N ARG A 462 6.90 -0.96 -7.17
CA ARG A 462 6.95 -0.02 -8.29
C ARG A 462 7.93 -0.54 -9.32
N ASP A 463 7.58 -0.38 -10.59
CA ASP A 463 8.51 -0.63 -11.67
C ASP A 463 9.57 0.48 -11.70
N ALA A 464 10.83 0.10 -11.89
CA ALA A 464 11.93 1.07 -11.92
C ALA A 464 11.81 2.03 -13.12
N VAL A 465 11.23 1.54 -14.23
CA VAL A 465 10.89 2.35 -15.41
C VAL A 465 9.40 2.25 -15.65
N VAL A 466 8.75 3.41 -15.75
CA VAL A 466 7.31 3.54 -15.98
C VAL A 466 7.07 4.04 -17.40
N LEU A 467 6.23 3.33 -18.15
CA LEU A 467 5.64 3.79 -19.39
C LEU A 467 4.45 4.69 -19.07
N ASP A 468 4.57 5.97 -19.40
CA ASP A 468 3.54 6.96 -19.09
C ASP A 468 3.14 7.76 -20.34
N GLN A 469 1.88 8.24 -20.35
CA GLN A 469 1.32 9.04 -21.43
C GLN A 469 0.82 10.40 -20.94
N THR A 470 0.94 11.44 -21.78
CA THR A 470 0.32 12.74 -21.51
C THR A 470 -1.04 12.88 -22.21
N ALA A 471 -1.36 12.06 -23.20
CA ALA A 471 -2.65 12.04 -23.87
C ALA A 471 -3.16 10.61 -24.08
N SER A 472 -4.47 10.40 -24.00
CA SER A 472 -5.11 9.08 -24.22
C SER A 472 -5.79 8.96 -25.59
N ALA A 473 -5.53 9.90 -26.50
CA ALA A 473 -6.04 9.92 -27.86
C ALA A 473 -4.87 10.10 -28.84
N LEU A 474 -4.91 9.38 -29.96
CA LEU A 474 -3.98 9.56 -31.06
C LEU A 474 -4.48 10.68 -31.97
N ALA A 475 -3.93 11.88 -31.78
CA ALA A 475 -4.23 13.02 -32.63
C ALA A 475 -3.56 12.84 -34.01
N VAL A 476 -4.36 12.95 -35.06
CA VAL A 476 -3.86 12.90 -36.44
C VAL A 476 -3.23 14.25 -36.78
N THR A 477 -1.97 14.20 -37.19
CA THR A 477 -1.23 15.34 -37.72
C THR A 477 -1.33 15.41 -39.24
N ASP A 478 -0.90 16.52 -39.82
CA ASP A 478 -0.80 16.69 -41.27
C ASP A 478 -0.09 15.49 -41.92
N ASN A 479 -0.61 15.02 -43.07
CA ASN A 479 -0.15 13.85 -43.83
C ASN A 479 -0.54 12.46 -43.29
N ASN A 480 -1.65 12.34 -42.56
CA ASN A 480 -2.17 11.05 -42.07
C ASN A 480 -1.16 10.29 -41.18
N GLN A 481 -0.46 11.06 -40.34
CA GLN A 481 0.48 10.56 -39.35
C GLN A 481 -0.06 10.86 -37.95
N THR A 482 0.46 10.14 -36.96
CA THR A 482 0.23 10.43 -35.55
C THR A 482 1.56 10.37 -34.81
N GLN A 483 1.64 11.02 -33.66
CA GLN A 483 2.77 10.87 -32.74
C GLN A 483 2.26 10.37 -31.40
N LEU A 484 3.01 9.45 -30.79
CA LEU A 484 2.68 8.96 -29.46
C LEU A 484 3.08 10.00 -28.43
N SER A 485 2.13 10.39 -27.59
CA SER A 485 2.39 11.27 -26.45
C SER A 485 2.84 10.44 -25.23
N VAL A 486 3.87 9.63 -25.40
CA VAL A 486 4.37 8.67 -24.40
C VAL A 486 5.85 8.83 -24.10
N ALA A 487 6.24 8.42 -22.90
CA ALA A 487 7.63 8.33 -22.51
C ALA A 487 7.86 7.16 -21.55
N LEU A 488 9.07 6.61 -21.62
CA LEU A 488 9.62 5.77 -20.56
C LEU A 488 10.35 6.69 -19.58
N VAL A 489 10.03 6.59 -18.28
CA VAL A 489 10.67 7.40 -17.25
C VAL A 489 11.35 6.48 -16.24
N ASN A 490 12.64 6.71 -15.96
CA ASN A 490 13.26 6.09 -14.79
C ASN A 490 12.64 6.70 -13.52
N ALA A 491 11.70 5.98 -12.93
CA ALA A 491 10.98 6.37 -11.73
C ALA A 491 11.68 5.87 -10.44
N SER A 492 12.83 5.20 -10.58
CA SER A 492 13.65 4.82 -9.43
C SER A 492 14.52 5.98 -8.94
N GLU A 493 15.00 5.89 -7.70
CA GLU A 493 15.86 6.89 -7.06
C GLU A 493 17.34 6.74 -7.47
N GLN A 494 17.66 5.78 -8.34
CA GLN A 494 19.03 5.46 -8.75
C GLN A 494 19.23 5.55 -10.26
N THR A 495 20.49 5.72 -10.66
CA THR A 495 20.89 5.56 -12.06
C THR A 495 20.89 4.08 -12.42
N LEU A 496 20.14 3.71 -13.45
CA LEU A 496 20.07 2.34 -13.94
C LEU A 496 21.22 2.07 -14.91
N ALA A 497 21.86 0.91 -14.79
CA ALA A 497 22.93 0.51 -15.68
C ALA A 497 22.45 0.36 -17.13
N ALA A 498 21.30 -0.26 -17.35
CA ALA A 498 20.71 -0.42 -18.68
C ALA A 498 19.18 -0.49 -18.65
N LEU A 499 18.57 0.01 -19.72
CA LEU A 499 17.17 -0.12 -20.09
C LEU A 499 17.09 -0.70 -21.49
N ARG A 500 16.22 -1.69 -21.68
CA ARG A 500 15.71 -2.11 -22.98
C ARG A 500 14.19 -2.19 -22.90
N ALA A 501 13.49 -1.53 -23.80
CA ALA A 501 12.04 -1.58 -23.92
C ALA A 501 11.64 -1.88 -25.36
N GLU A 502 10.80 -2.89 -25.55
CA GLU A 502 10.20 -3.26 -26.83
C GLU A 502 8.74 -2.80 -26.84
N LEU A 503 8.48 -1.75 -27.60
CA LEU A 503 7.16 -1.10 -27.72
C LEU A 503 6.48 -1.60 -28.98
N ALA A 504 5.21 -1.98 -28.89
CA ALA A 504 4.44 -2.44 -30.04
C ALA A 504 3.01 -1.89 -30.05
N ILE A 505 2.55 -1.50 -31.24
CA ILE A 505 1.15 -1.24 -31.52
C ILE A 505 0.76 -2.13 -32.71
N PRO A 506 0.24 -3.34 -32.45
CA PRO A 506 -0.12 -4.28 -33.50
C PRO A 506 -1.12 -3.72 -34.52
N ALA A 507 -2.11 -2.94 -34.05
CA ALA A 507 -3.13 -2.32 -34.90
C ALA A 507 -2.56 -1.33 -35.95
N LEU A 508 -1.39 -0.74 -35.66
CA LEU A 508 -0.69 0.18 -36.57
C LEU A 508 0.46 -0.49 -37.31
N ASN A 509 0.69 -1.80 -37.10
CA ASN A 509 1.88 -2.51 -37.54
C ASN A 509 3.17 -1.74 -37.18
N TRP A 510 3.20 -1.17 -35.97
CA TRP A 510 4.30 -0.34 -35.49
C TRP A 510 5.01 -1.04 -34.34
N HIS A 511 6.34 -0.95 -34.36
CA HIS A 511 7.20 -1.49 -33.32
C HIS A 511 8.45 -0.61 -33.19
N GLN A 512 8.89 -0.37 -31.96
CA GLN A 512 10.10 0.37 -31.67
C GLN A 512 10.83 -0.23 -30.48
N VAL A 513 12.15 -0.27 -30.59
CA VAL A 513 13.02 -0.64 -29.48
C VAL A 513 13.67 0.62 -28.94
N ILE A 514 13.51 0.87 -27.64
CA ILE A 514 14.26 1.90 -26.93
C ILE A 514 15.30 1.21 -26.06
N ALA A 515 16.55 1.62 -26.21
CA ALA A 515 17.64 1.17 -25.34
C ALA A 515 18.41 2.39 -24.83
N ALA A 516 18.80 2.34 -23.56
CA ALA A 516 19.60 3.38 -22.92
C ALA A 516 20.52 2.75 -21.88
N ASP A 517 21.76 3.22 -21.82
CA ASP A 517 22.72 2.86 -20.78
C ASP A 517 22.89 4.04 -19.81
N HIS A 518 23.21 3.76 -18.55
CA HIS A 518 23.42 4.78 -17.50
C HIS A 518 22.26 5.78 -17.41
N LEU A 519 21.04 5.27 -17.34
CA LEU A 519 19.82 6.07 -17.30
C LEU A 519 19.66 6.70 -15.92
N ALA A 520 19.95 7.99 -15.79
CA ALA A 520 19.85 8.72 -14.51
C ALA A 520 18.42 8.66 -13.91
N ALA A 521 18.32 8.78 -12.59
CA ALA A 521 17.03 8.91 -11.90
C ALA A 521 16.22 10.09 -12.48
N GLY A 522 14.93 9.86 -12.76
CA GLY A 522 14.04 10.84 -13.39
C GLY A 522 14.27 11.08 -14.89
N ALA A 523 15.22 10.39 -15.54
CA ALA A 523 15.45 10.56 -16.97
C ALA A 523 14.24 10.10 -17.80
N ILE A 524 13.91 10.89 -18.83
CA ILE A 524 12.74 10.70 -19.69
C ILE A 524 13.20 10.33 -21.11
N SER A 525 12.83 9.15 -21.57
CA SER A 525 13.00 8.68 -22.95
C SER A 525 11.67 8.78 -23.70
N ARG A 526 11.47 9.89 -24.43
CA ARG A 526 10.24 10.15 -25.21
C ARG A 526 10.20 9.33 -26.50
N VAL A 527 9.02 8.83 -26.85
CA VAL A 527 8.76 8.21 -28.15
C VAL A 527 8.30 9.31 -29.12
N ASN A 528 9.18 9.73 -30.03
CA ASN A 528 8.92 10.85 -30.93
C ASN A 528 8.79 10.44 -32.40
N GLU A 529 8.73 9.14 -32.70
CA GLU A 529 8.65 8.66 -34.08
C GLU A 529 7.25 8.89 -34.67
N PRO A 530 7.12 9.59 -35.82
CA PRO A 530 5.84 9.71 -36.51
C PRO A 530 5.38 8.35 -37.04
N ILE A 531 4.15 7.96 -36.71
CA ILE A 531 3.55 6.68 -37.11
C ILE A 531 2.56 6.95 -38.25
N ARG A 532 2.69 6.19 -39.34
CA ARG A 532 1.71 6.24 -40.43
C ARG A 532 0.46 5.47 -40.04
N ILE A 533 -0.70 6.07 -40.28
CA ILE A 533 -1.98 5.46 -39.93
C ILE A 533 -2.45 4.56 -41.09
N PRO A 534 -2.74 3.27 -40.85
CA PRO A 534 -3.29 2.37 -41.86
C PRO A 534 -4.67 2.84 -42.33
N GLN A 535 -4.98 2.68 -43.63
CA GLN A 535 -6.26 3.10 -44.21
C GLN A 535 -7.49 2.34 -43.67
N MET A 536 -7.30 1.21 -42.98
CA MET A 536 -8.39 0.37 -42.49
C MET A 536 -8.78 0.67 -41.04
N LEU A 537 -8.08 1.58 -40.37
CA LEU A 537 -8.32 1.90 -38.98
C LEU A 537 -9.61 2.73 -38.84
N GLN A 538 -10.53 2.32 -37.98
CA GLN A 538 -11.81 3.01 -37.84
C GLN A 538 -11.71 4.11 -36.79
N CYS A 539 -12.12 5.32 -37.16
CA CYS A 539 -12.11 6.46 -36.24
C CYS A 539 -12.88 6.12 -34.95
N GLY A 540 -12.22 6.26 -33.79
CA GLY A 540 -12.73 5.85 -32.49
C GLY A 540 -12.36 4.45 -32.00
N GLU A 541 -11.65 3.66 -32.81
CA GLU A 541 -11.13 2.35 -32.42
C GLU A 541 -10.14 2.45 -31.23
N SER A 542 -10.18 1.46 -30.34
CA SER A 542 -9.26 1.37 -29.20
C SER A 542 -7.95 0.71 -29.62
N ILE A 543 -6.84 1.37 -29.31
CA ILE A 543 -5.49 0.97 -29.71
C ILE A 543 -4.66 0.74 -28.47
N ALA A 544 -4.12 -0.47 -28.33
CA ALA A 544 -3.21 -0.84 -27.27
C ALA A 544 -1.76 -0.61 -27.69
N LEU A 545 -1.00 0.09 -26.84
CA LEU A 545 0.46 0.11 -26.84
C LEU A 545 0.93 -0.83 -25.76
N THR A 546 1.64 -1.89 -26.12
CA THR A 546 2.29 -2.81 -25.18
C THR A 546 3.78 -2.49 -25.10
N ALA A 547 4.37 -2.65 -23.91
CA ALA A 547 5.80 -2.53 -23.69
C ALA A 547 6.31 -3.69 -22.85
N ASP A 548 7.27 -4.43 -23.40
CA ASP A 548 8.12 -5.36 -22.66
C ASP A 548 9.38 -4.61 -22.23
N ILE A 549 9.52 -4.35 -20.94
CA ILE A 549 10.56 -3.48 -20.37
C ILE A 549 11.50 -4.32 -19.52
N SER A 550 12.77 -4.38 -19.91
CA SER A 550 13.87 -4.99 -19.16
C SER A 550 14.79 -3.90 -18.60
N VAL A 551 15.03 -3.95 -17.29
CA VAL A 551 15.87 -3.00 -16.56
C VAL A 551 16.95 -3.73 -15.80
N THR A 552 18.18 -3.26 -15.95
CA THR A 552 19.33 -3.69 -15.14
C THR A 552 19.74 -2.53 -14.26
N ALA A 553 19.51 -2.65 -12.94
CA ALA A 553 19.92 -1.64 -11.97
C ALA A 553 21.45 -1.55 -11.89
N ASP A 554 22.11 -2.69 -11.76
CA ASP A 554 23.57 -2.85 -11.71
C ASP A 554 23.97 -4.05 -12.60
N PRO A 555 25.06 -3.99 -13.39
CA PRO A 555 25.48 -5.08 -14.27
C PRO A 555 25.75 -6.42 -13.57
N ALA A 556 26.00 -6.43 -12.26
CA ALA A 556 26.19 -7.63 -11.44
C ALA A 556 24.88 -8.23 -10.90
N GLN A 557 23.73 -7.59 -11.17
CA GLN A 557 22.42 -7.99 -10.68
C GLN A 557 21.52 -8.55 -11.78
N GLN A 558 20.55 -9.35 -11.37
CA GLN A 558 19.53 -9.89 -12.27
C GLN A 558 18.71 -8.78 -12.91
N THR A 559 18.50 -8.87 -14.21
CA THR A 559 17.61 -7.97 -14.96
C THR A 559 16.17 -8.19 -14.52
N GLN A 560 15.50 -7.10 -14.16
CA GLN A 560 14.07 -7.10 -13.84
C GLN A 560 13.29 -6.83 -15.12
N SER A 561 12.23 -7.60 -15.35
CA SER A 561 11.34 -7.41 -16.49
C SER A 561 9.94 -7.06 -16.03
N SER A 562 9.28 -6.16 -16.75
CA SER A 562 7.89 -5.76 -16.54
C SER A 562 7.16 -5.65 -17.87
N GLN A 563 5.88 -5.98 -17.86
CA GLN A 563 4.99 -5.76 -19.00
C GLN A 563 4.03 -4.63 -18.64
N GLN A 564 3.96 -3.62 -19.51
CA GLN A 564 3.12 -2.46 -19.30
C GLN A 564 2.28 -2.22 -20.55
N GLN A 565 1.07 -1.70 -20.36
CA GLN A 565 0.16 -1.41 -21.46
C GLN A 565 -0.53 -0.06 -21.25
N LEU A 566 -0.62 0.70 -22.33
CA LEU A 566 -1.43 1.91 -22.43
C LEU A 566 -2.50 1.73 -23.50
N SER A 567 -3.61 2.45 -23.33
CA SER A 567 -4.72 2.43 -24.29
C SER A 567 -4.98 3.83 -24.83
N PHE A 568 -5.19 3.90 -26.14
CA PHE A 568 -5.51 5.12 -26.87
C PHE A 568 -6.83 4.97 -27.64
N SER A 569 -7.57 6.06 -27.82
CA SER A 569 -8.55 6.13 -28.91
C SER A 569 -7.87 6.61 -30.20
N TYR A 570 -8.21 6.01 -31.35
CA TYR A 570 -7.87 6.61 -32.63
C TYR A 570 -8.73 7.87 -32.85
N GLY A 571 -8.09 9.02 -32.94
CA GLY A 571 -8.74 10.32 -33.01
C GLY A 571 -9.13 10.87 -31.64
N VAL A 572 -9.33 12.18 -31.58
CA VAL A 572 -9.76 12.88 -30.37
C VAL A 572 -11.29 12.80 -30.29
N PRO A 573 -11.89 12.20 -29.24
CA PRO A 573 -13.34 12.10 -29.15
C PRO A 573 -14.00 13.48 -29.12
N VAL A 574 -15.13 13.64 -29.80
CA VAL A 574 -15.93 14.88 -29.79
C VAL A 574 -17.14 14.65 -28.91
N LEU A 575 -17.21 15.39 -27.80
CA LEU A 575 -18.35 15.33 -26.89
C LEU A 575 -19.50 16.21 -27.42
N SER A 576 -20.73 15.72 -27.23
CA SER A 576 -21.97 16.45 -27.52
C SER A 576 -22.11 17.76 -26.73
N GLN A 577 -21.45 17.88 -25.57
CA GLN A 577 -21.39 19.11 -24.80
C GLN A 577 -20.03 19.79 -24.97
N PRO A 578 -19.99 21.13 -25.03
CA PRO A 578 -18.73 21.87 -25.11
C PRO A 578 -17.91 21.69 -23.83
N LEU A 579 -16.59 21.62 -23.99
CA LEU A 579 -15.66 21.59 -22.85
C LEU A 579 -15.68 22.89 -22.07
N GLN A 580 -15.66 22.79 -20.75
CA GLN A 580 -15.46 23.92 -19.87
C GLN A 580 -13.96 24.27 -19.85
N GLN A 581 -13.59 25.38 -20.49
CA GLN A 581 -12.25 25.95 -20.42
C GLN A 581 -12.09 26.73 -19.11
N LEU A 582 -11.17 26.31 -18.26
CA LEU A 582 -11.02 26.82 -16.89
C LEU A 582 -9.68 27.53 -16.70
N ASN A 583 -8.56 26.84 -16.99
CA ASN A 583 -7.20 27.30 -16.70
C ASN A 583 -7.00 27.77 -15.24
N GLN A 584 -7.61 27.06 -14.28
CA GLN A 584 -7.60 27.44 -12.87
C GLN A 584 -6.55 26.66 -12.09
N ALA A 585 -5.82 27.34 -11.21
CA ALA A 585 -4.92 26.69 -10.26
C ALA A 585 -5.74 25.85 -9.26
N LEU A 586 -5.25 24.66 -8.94
CA LEU A 586 -5.85 23.80 -7.94
C LEU A 586 -5.36 24.23 -6.55
N PRO A 587 -6.24 24.28 -5.54
CA PRO A 587 -5.82 24.48 -4.16
C PRO A 587 -4.89 23.36 -3.72
N ASP A 588 -3.74 23.74 -3.15
CA ASP A 588 -2.81 22.83 -2.49
C ASP A 588 -3.35 22.46 -1.09
N ALA A 589 -2.97 21.29 -0.59
CA ALA A 589 -3.18 20.95 0.80
C ALA A 589 -2.39 21.90 1.71
N ARG A 590 -2.85 22.09 2.94
CA ARG A 590 -2.17 22.95 3.92
C ARG A 590 -2.21 22.37 5.32
N GLN A 591 -1.11 22.52 6.04
CA GLN A 591 -1.08 22.21 7.46
C GLN A 591 -1.97 23.18 8.24
N ILE A 592 -2.71 22.65 9.21
CA ILE A 592 -3.47 23.45 10.18
C ILE A 592 -2.86 23.26 11.57
N ASN A 593 -2.70 24.37 12.31
CA ASN A 593 -2.04 24.38 13.61
C ASN A 593 -2.91 23.69 14.68
N GLU A 594 -2.79 22.37 14.77
CA GLU A 594 -3.04 21.52 15.95
C GLU A 594 -2.76 20.05 15.55
N GLY A 595 -1.63 19.48 16.01
CA GLY A 595 -1.35 18.04 15.91
C GLY A 595 -0.98 17.49 14.52
N GLY A 596 -0.41 18.30 13.62
CA GLY A 596 0.07 17.82 12.31
C GLY A 596 -1.04 17.48 11.31
N LYS A 597 -2.29 17.89 11.56
CA LYS A 597 -3.41 17.65 10.65
C LYS A 597 -3.24 18.45 9.35
N ILE A 598 -3.51 17.77 8.24
CA ILE A 598 -3.52 18.36 6.90
C ILE A 598 -4.97 18.67 6.54
N LEU A 599 -5.24 19.92 6.16
CA LEU A 599 -6.46 20.27 5.44
C LEU A 599 -6.21 20.03 3.95
N LEU A 600 -7.05 19.20 3.34
CA LEU A 600 -6.96 18.87 1.92
C LEU A 600 -7.21 20.11 1.06
N GLY A 601 -6.52 20.16 -0.08
CA GLY A 601 -6.76 21.13 -1.15
C GLY A 601 -7.92 20.67 -2.00
N GLU A 602 -9.12 21.19 -1.74
CA GLU A 602 -10.34 20.73 -2.43
C GLU A 602 -10.86 21.79 -3.41
N ALA A 603 -11.21 21.35 -4.62
CA ALA A 603 -11.90 22.17 -5.61
C ALA A 603 -13.06 21.40 -6.24
N LEU A 604 -14.20 22.08 -6.40
CA LEU A 604 -15.41 21.56 -7.04
C LEU A 604 -15.73 22.37 -8.29
N PHE A 605 -15.90 21.69 -9.41
CA PHE A 605 -16.28 22.30 -10.69
C PHE A 605 -17.59 21.69 -11.16
N ALA A 606 -18.60 22.53 -11.39
CA ALA A 606 -19.92 22.08 -11.82
C ALA A 606 -20.11 22.30 -13.33
N LEU A 607 -20.70 21.30 -14.00
CA LEU A 607 -21.14 21.36 -15.38
C LEU A 607 -22.59 20.89 -15.45
N LYS A 608 -23.47 21.73 -16.01
CA LYS A 608 -24.88 21.41 -16.18
C LYS A 608 -25.13 20.88 -17.59
N VAL A 609 -25.61 19.65 -17.69
CA VAL A 609 -26.05 19.04 -18.95
C VAL A 609 -27.53 19.35 -19.17
N PRO A 610 -27.94 19.78 -20.39
CA PRO A 610 -29.33 20.16 -20.69
C PRO A 610 -30.36 19.06 -20.38
N GLU A 611 -31.56 19.49 -19.97
CA GLU A 611 -32.71 18.60 -19.84
C GLU A 611 -33.08 17.99 -21.19
N GLY A 612 -33.57 16.75 -21.18
CA GLY A 612 -33.89 15.98 -22.40
C GLY A 612 -32.70 15.27 -23.04
N THR A 613 -31.49 15.40 -22.47
CA THR A 613 -30.35 14.54 -22.84
C THR A 613 -30.63 13.10 -22.38
N ALA A 614 -30.38 12.13 -23.26
CA ALA A 614 -30.56 10.71 -22.94
C ALA A 614 -29.64 10.27 -21.79
N ASP A 615 -30.03 9.19 -21.10
CA ASP A 615 -29.23 8.61 -20.02
C ASP A 615 -27.86 8.13 -20.53
N VAL A 616 -26.91 7.98 -19.60
CA VAL A 616 -25.56 7.49 -19.87
C VAL A 616 -25.65 6.12 -20.57
N SER A 617 -25.12 6.05 -21.79
CA SER A 617 -25.08 4.85 -22.62
C SER A 617 -23.66 4.48 -23.01
N HIS A 618 -23.53 3.56 -23.96
CA HIS A 618 -22.26 3.03 -24.46
C HIS A 618 -21.36 4.09 -25.13
N ASP A 619 -21.94 5.23 -25.51
CA ASP A 619 -21.27 6.37 -26.14
C ASP A 619 -20.84 7.43 -25.13
N PHE A 620 -20.95 7.20 -23.82
CA PHE A 620 -20.55 8.20 -22.83
C PHE A 620 -19.03 8.43 -22.77
N GLY A 621 -18.64 9.70 -22.70
CA GLY A 621 -17.24 10.12 -22.58
C GLY A 621 -17.05 11.28 -21.61
N ILE A 622 -15.87 11.31 -20.99
CA ILE A 622 -15.40 12.38 -20.10
C ILE A 622 -14.04 12.85 -20.59
N GLN A 623 -13.85 14.16 -20.77
CA GLN A 623 -12.56 14.75 -21.11
C GLN A 623 -12.02 15.55 -19.92
N LEU A 624 -10.71 15.42 -19.67
CA LEU A 624 -10.00 16.06 -18.58
C LEU A 624 -8.61 16.49 -19.03
N SER A 625 -8.30 17.78 -18.88
CA SER A 625 -6.95 18.33 -19.03
C SER A 625 -6.48 18.92 -17.71
N VAL A 626 -5.48 18.29 -17.10
CA VAL A 626 -4.94 18.65 -15.79
C VAL A 626 -3.42 18.54 -15.79
N SER A 627 -2.75 19.39 -15.02
CA SER A 627 -1.32 19.27 -14.73
C SER A 627 -1.07 19.28 -13.24
N HIS A 628 -0.13 18.47 -12.79
CA HIS A 628 0.35 18.44 -11.40
C HIS A 628 1.82 18.02 -11.39
N ALA A 629 2.62 18.57 -10.48
CA ALA A 629 4.02 18.17 -10.36
C ALA A 629 4.19 16.73 -9.83
N ARG A 630 3.26 16.27 -8.99
CA ARG A 630 3.14 14.88 -8.52
C ARG A 630 1.69 14.40 -8.57
N PHE A 631 1.34 13.55 -9.54
CA PHE A 631 -0.03 13.01 -9.61
C PHE A 631 -0.40 12.11 -8.43
N SER A 632 0.58 11.62 -7.68
CA SER A 632 0.37 10.83 -6.46
C SER A 632 -0.31 11.62 -5.34
N ASP A 633 -0.34 12.95 -5.45
CA ASP A 633 -1.00 13.85 -4.51
C ASP A 633 -2.49 14.08 -4.87
N LEU A 634 -2.86 13.75 -6.11
CA LEU A 634 -4.12 14.18 -6.72
C LEU A 634 -5.15 13.03 -6.84
N LYS A 635 -6.37 13.30 -6.38
CA LYS A 635 -7.56 12.49 -6.68
C LYS A 635 -8.56 13.34 -7.45
N VAL A 636 -9.13 12.77 -8.50
CA VAL A 636 -10.12 13.42 -9.35
C VAL A 636 -11.32 12.48 -9.44
N VAL A 637 -12.46 12.93 -8.93
CA VAL A 637 -13.72 12.17 -8.85
C VAL A 637 -14.80 12.93 -9.60
N ILE A 638 -15.62 12.23 -10.36
CA ILE A 638 -16.86 12.78 -10.90
C ILE A 638 -18.05 12.33 -10.07
N ARG A 639 -18.95 13.27 -9.77
CA ARG A 639 -20.25 13.00 -9.15
C ARG A 639 -21.37 13.17 -10.17
N THR A 640 -22.19 12.14 -10.32
CA THR A 640 -23.36 12.13 -11.21
C THR A 640 -24.50 12.99 -10.65
N PRO A 641 -25.51 13.35 -11.47
CA PRO A 641 -26.70 14.05 -11.00
C PRO A 641 -27.51 13.29 -9.94
N SER A 642 -27.39 11.96 -9.89
CA SER A 642 -28.01 11.12 -8.85
C SER A 642 -27.22 11.07 -7.54
N GLY A 643 -25.99 11.60 -7.53
CA GLY A 643 -25.11 11.65 -6.37
C GLY A 643 -24.07 10.52 -6.28
N ARG A 644 -23.99 9.64 -7.29
CA ARG A 644 -22.95 8.59 -7.33
C ARG A 644 -21.59 9.19 -7.68
N SER A 645 -20.53 8.67 -7.08
CA SER A 645 -19.15 9.08 -7.34
C SER A 645 -18.39 8.03 -8.15
N PHE A 646 -17.50 8.48 -9.04
CA PHE A 646 -16.60 7.61 -9.80
C PHE A 646 -15.20 8.25 -9.89
N PRO A 647 -14.12 7.57 -9.48
CA PRO A 647 -12.77 8.10 -9.57
C PRO A 647 -12.24 8.03 -11.02
N LEU A 648 -11.71 9.15 -11.51
CA LEU A 648 -10.98 9.24 -12.79
C LEU A 648 -9.48 9.11 -12.58
N LEU A 649 -8.97 9.79 -11.55
CA LEU A 649 -7.59 9.69 -11.06
C LEU A 649 -7.67 9.46 -9.54
N ASP A 650 -6.81 8.61 -9.01
CA ASP A 650 -6.81 8.17 -7.61
C ASP A 650 -5.37 7.95 -7.14
N TYR A 651 -4.68 9.08 -6.89
CA TYR A 651 -3.36 9.12 -6.26
C TYR A 651 -2.29 8.27 -6.96
N GLN A 652 -2.41 8.06 -8.27
CA GLN A 652 -1.43 7.29 -9.02
C GLN A 652 -0.12 8.07 -9.18
N ALA A 653 1.00 7.39 -9.01
CA ALA A 653 2.34 7.96 -9.17
C ALA A 653 2.75 8.10 -10.65
N TYR A 654 2.01 8.89 -11.43
CA TYR A 654 2.40 9.19 -12.81
C TYR A 654 3.63 10.11 -12.84
N PRO A 655 4.70 9.75 -13.55
CA PRO A 655 5.93 10.54 -13.60
C PRO A 655 5.82 11.78 -14.50
N LEU A 656 4.90 11.82 -15.46
CA LEU A 656 4.72 13.00 -16.32
C LEU A 656 3.72 13.99 -15.71
N THR A 657 4.03 15.29 -15.84
CA THR A 657 3.34 16.38 -15.15
C THR A 657 2.05 16.85 -15.79
N ASP A 658 1.68 16.30 -16.95
CA ASP A 658 0.55 16.75 -17.76
C ASP A 658 -0.29 15.56 -18.22
N LYS A 659 -1.61 15.68 -18.09
CA LYS A 659 -2.60 14.69 -18.52
C LYS A 659 -3.72 15.36 -19.29
N SER A 660 -3.97 14.87 -20.51
CA SER A 660 -5.08 15.23 -21.38
C SER A 660 -5.82 13.95 -21.77
N TYR A 661 -6.66 13.48 -20.84
CA TYR A 661 -7.31 12.17 -20.95
C TYR A 661 -8.75 12.33 -21.42
N THR A 662 -9.17 11.36 -22.23
CA THR A 662 -10.57 11.10 -22.53
C THR A 662 -10.91 9.71 -22.03
N PHE A 663 -11.84 9.62 -21.10
CA PHE A 663 -12.34 8.37 -20.55
C PHE A 663 -13.61 7.99 -21.30
N THR A 664 -13.62 6.81 -21.90
CA THR A 664 -14.76 6.20 -22.60
C THR A 664 -14.87 4.74 -22.18
N LEU A 665 -15.97 4.07 -22.50
CA LEU A 665 -16.10 2.64 -22.18
C LEU A 665 -15.05 1.75 -22.87
N SER A 666 -14.50 2.18 -24.01
CA SER A 666 -13.52 1.40 -24.76
C SER A 666 -12.12 1.42 -24.13
N ASN A 667 -11.74 2.51 -23.46
CA ASN A 667 -10.43 2.65 -22.80
C ASN A 667 -10.50 2.66 -21.27
N THR A 668 -11.71 2.81 -20.70
CA THR A 668 -11.98 2.80 -19.26
C THR A 668 -13.23 1.96 -18.99
N PRO A 669 -13.15 0.61 -19.07
CA PRO A 669 -14.31 -0.27 -18.93
C PRO A 669 -15.07 -0.12 -17.61
N ALA A 670 -14.39 0.33 -16.54
CA ALA A 670 -15.01 0.62 -15.25
C ALA A 670 -16.14 1.68 -15.34
N LEU A 671 -16.14 2.55 -16.36
CA LEU A 671 -17.24 3.48 -16.62
C LEU A 671 -18.58 2.78 -16.87
N ALA A 672 -18.58 1.47 -17.17
CA ALA A 672 -19.80 0.69 -17.34
C ALA A 672 -20.71 0.74 -16.11
N GLN A 673 -20.15 0.98 -14.93
CA GLN A 673 -20.90 1.18 -13.69
C GLN A 673 -21.86 2.38 -13.73
N LEU A 674 -21.62 3.34 -14.62
CA LEU A 674 -22.45 4.55 -14.78
C LEU A 674 -23.53 4.39 -15.86
N GLN A 675 -23.58 3.27 -16.59
CA GLN A 675 -24.62 3.05 -17.59
C GLN A 675 -26.01 3.07 -16.95
N GLY A 676 -26.94 3.77 -17.60
CA GLY A 676 -28.30 3.98 -17.11
C GLY A 676 -28.46 5.13 -16.11
N GLU A 677 -27.38 5.81 -15.73
CA GLU A 677 -27.47 7.03 -14.92
C GLU A 677 -28.04 8.21 -15.73
N PRO A 678 -28.82 9.12 -15.10
CA PRO A 678 -29.26 10.34 -15.76
C PRO A 678 -28.05 11.18 -16.22
N MET A 679 -27.96 11.45 -17.53
CA MET A 679 -26.93 12.37 -18.05
C MET A 679 -27.34 13.83 -17.83
N ALA A 680 -28.62 14.15 -17.99
CA ALA A 680 -29.15 15.48 -17.74
C ALA A 680 -29.05 15.86 -16.25
N GLY A 681 -28.60 17.08 -15.97
CA GLY A 681 -28.47 17.59 -14.59
C GLY A 681 -27.09 18.15 -14.28
N ASN A 682 -26.83 18.34 -12.98
CA ASN A 682 -25.58 18.89 -12.49
C ASN A 682 -24.57 17.77 -12.24
N TRP A 683 -23.49 17.79 -12.99
CA TRP A 683 -22.31 16.99 -12.72
C TRP A 683 -21.29 17.82 -11.98
N VAL A 684 -20.55 17.18 -11.07
CA VAL A 684 -19.50 17.83 -10.29
C VAL A 684 -18.21 17.07 -10.46
N LEU A 685 -17.17 17.76 -10.94
CA LEU A 685 -15.78 17.29 -10.86
C LEU A 685 -15.21 17.76 -9.51
N GLU A 686 -14.83 16.80 -8.68
CA GLU A 686 -14.16 17.00 -7.41
C GLU A 686 -12.68 16.69 -7.59
N VAL A 687 -11.84 17.66 -7.26
CA VAL A 687 -10.39 17.52 -7.31
C VAL A 687 -9.86 17.74 -5.90
N THR A 688 -9.11 16.76 -5.41
CA THR A 688 -8.53 16.75 -4.07
C THR A 688 -7.03 16.59 -4.17
N ASP A 689 -6.31 17.57 -3.65
CA ASP A 689 -4.88 17.51 -3.35
C ASP A 689 -4.71 17.19 -1.86
N ARG A 690 -3.90 16.18 -1.56
CA ARG A 690 -3.67 15.74 -0.16
C ARG A 690 -2.30 16.09 0.40
N ALA A 691 -1.37 16.63 -0.39
CA ALA A 691 0.00 16.82 0.03
C ALA A 691 0.47 18.25 -0.19
N THR A 692 1.04 18.85 0.85
CA THR A 692 1.47 20.26 0.80
C THR A 692 2.69 20.47 -0.10
N GLY A 693 2.78 21.64 -0.73
CA GLY A 693 4.00 22.17 -1.34
C GLY A 693 4.03 22.09 -2.87
N GLN A 694 3.04 21.45 -3.48
CA GLN A 694 2.87 21.39 -4.92
C GLN A 694 1.42 21.68 -5.25
N SER A 695 1.17 22.53 -6.24
CA SER A 695 -0.17 22.79 -6.74
C SER A 695 -0.24 22.45 -8.22
N GLY A 696 -1.42 22.03 -8.66
CA GLY A 696 -1.71 21.77 -10.05
C GLY A 696 -2.50 22.86 -10.74
N GLN A 697 -2.92 22.55 -11.96
CA GLN A 697 -3.84 23.37 -12.75
C GLN A 697 -4.85 22.48 -13.45
N LEU A 698 -6.14 22.81 -13.33
CA LEU A 698 -7.20 22.27 -14.17
C LEU A 698 -7.38 23.18 -15.38
N ARG A 699 -7.00 22.70 -16.56
CA ARG A 699 -7.08 23.45 -17.83
C ARG A 699 -8.47 23.38 -18.41
N SER A 700 -9.02 22.18 -18.55
CA SER A 700 -10.37 21.96 -19.06
C SER A 700 -10.95 20.64 -18.59
N TRP A 701 -12.28 20.55 -18.60
CA TRP A 701 -12.98 19.27 -18.49
C TRP A 701 -14.34 19.33 -19.16
N GLY A 702 -14.94 18.18 -19.42
CA GLY A 702 -16.29 18.07 -19.97
C GLY A 702 -16.80 16.64 -20.01
N ILE A 703 -18.10 16.50 -20.25
CA ILE A 703 -18.79 15.21 -20.30
C ILE A 703 -19.84 15.21 -21.41
N GLY A 704 -20.22 14.05 -21.91
CA GLY A 704 -21.36 13.90 -22.80
C GLY A 704 -21.32 12.61 -23.61
N ALA A 705 -22.32 12.41 -24.45
CA ALA A 705 -22.25 11.42 -25.52
C ALA A 705 -21.13 11.79 -26.51
N VAL A 706 -20.33 10.81 -26.92
CA VAL A 706 -19.31 10.90 -27.96
C VAL A 706 -20.04 10.86 -29.31
N THR A 707 -20.10 12.00 -29.99
CA THR A 707 -20.84 12.14 -31.27
C THR A 707 -19.99 11.80 -32.48
N GLY A 708 -18.69 11.62 -32.28
CA GLY A 708 -17.71 11.33 -33.32
C GLY A 708 -16.31 11.43 -32.76
N PHE A 709 -15.32 11.28 -33.64
CA PHE A 709 -13.91 11.39 -33.31
C PHE A 709 -13.24 12.26 -34.37
N ASP A 710 -12.37 13.18 -33.95
CA ASP A 710 -11.54 13.95 -34.86
C ASP A 710 -10.30 13.13 -35.23
N CYS A 711 -10.36 12.54 -36.43
CA CYS A 711 -9.28 11.78 -37.04
C CYS A 711 -8.58 12.55 -38.19
N GLY A 712 -8.70 13.88 -38.23
CA GLY A 712 -7.99 14.71 -39.21
C GLY A 712 -8.46 14.53 -40.65
N GLU A 713 -9.75 14.27 -40.91
CA GLU A 713 -10.25 14.14 -42.27
C GLU A 713 -10.01 15.41 -43.10
N THR A 714 -9.34 15.21 -44.23
CA THR A 714 -9.37 16.12 -45.38
C THR A 714 -10.68 15.90 -46.10
N ASP A 715 -11.61 16.83 -45.87
CA ASP A 715 -12.84 17.12 -46.62
C ASP A 715 -12.95 16.44 -48.01
N THR A 716 -13.29 15.14 -48.05
CA THR A 716 -13.54 14.39 -49.28
C THR A 716 -14.71 13.43 -49.12
N ALA A 717 -15.81 13.92 -48.55
CA ALA A 717 -17.10 13.24 -48.61
C ALA A 717 -18.28 14.23 -48.64
N ALA A 718 -18.26 15.18 -49.58
CA ALA A 718 -19.47 15.85 -50.05
C ALA A 718 -19.61 15.64 -51.56
N LYS A 719 -20.20 14.50 -51.96
CA LYS A 719 -20.75 14.33 -53.29
C LYS A 719 -22.22 13.95 -53.20
N LEU A 720 -22.98 14.62 -54.06
CA LEU A 720 -24.36 14.40 -54.52
C LEU A 720 -25.44 15.14 -53.74
N GLU A 721 -25.81 16.31 -54.26
CA GLU A 721 -27.16 16.48 -54.76
C GLU A 721 -27.14 17.25 -56.10
N ASP A 722 -27.54 16.55 -57.16
CA ASP A 722 -27.92 17.09 -58.46
C ASP A 722 -29.13 18.03 -58.27
N LYS A 723 -29.06 19.25 -58.81
CA LYS A 723 -30.28 19.99 -59.15
C LYS A 723 -30.11 20.73 -60.48
N PRO A 724 -31.10 20.68 -61.38
CA PRO A 724 -30.93 21.06 -62.76
C PRO A 724 -30.85 22.58 -62.95
N THR A 725 -30.09 22.93 -63.96
CA THR A 725 -29.99 24.24 -64.59
C THR A 725 -31.35 24.87 -64.89
N ALA A 726 -31.53 26.12 -64.47
CA ALA A 726 -32.42 27.07 -65.13
C ALA A 726 -31.68 28.39 -65.33
N ASP A 727 -31.53 28.71 -66.60
CA ASP A 727 -30.92 29.89 -67.19
C ASP A 727 -31.81 31.13 -66.99
N ASN A 728 -31.18 32.30 -66.80
CA ASN A 728 -31.53 33.58 -67.43
C ASN A 728 -30.90 34.78 -66.68
N THR A 729 -29.78 35.24 -67.24
CA THR A 729 -29.52 36.63 -67.67
C THR A 729 -30.04 37.81 -66.83
N ALA A 730 -29.13 38.57 -66.22
CA ALA A 730 -29.00 40.03 -66.42
C ALA A 730 -27.66 40.55 -65.87
N GLN A 731 -27.02 41.39 -66.68
CA GLN A 731 -25.69 42.00 -66.54
C GLN A 731 -25.71 43.25 -65.61
N PRO A 732 -24.58 43.95 -65.39
CA PRO A 732 -24.13 44.38 -64.07
C PRO A 732 -24.36 45.88 -63.82
N ASP A 733 -24.17 46.35 -62.58
CA ASP A 733 -23.74 47.73 -62.40
C ASP A 733 -22.90 47.93 -61.14
N ASN A 734 -21.80 48.67 -61.36
CA ASN A 734 -20.87 49.21 -60.39
C ASN A 734 -21.59 50.13 -59.39
N GLN A 735 -21.22 50.06 -58.11
CA GLN A 735 -20.91 51.26 -57.33
C GLN A 735 -20.18 50.96 -56.01
N SER A 736 -19.03 51.60 -55.87
CA SER A 736 -18.23 51.78 -54.66
C SER A 736 -18.66 53.04 -53.90
N ALA A 737 -18.97 52.93 -52.60
CA ALA A 737 -18.85 53.98 -51.54
C ALA A 737 -19.49 53.41 -50.25
N SER A 738 -18.72 53.14 -49.20
CA SER A 738 -18.43 54.02 -48.05
C SER A 738 -19.63 54.36 -47.15
N GLY A 739 -19.48 54.09 -45.84
CA GLY A 739 -20.21 54.80 -44.78
C GLY A 739 -20.88 53.97 -43.67
N GLY A 740 -20.39 54.15 -42.42
CA GLY A 740 -21.17 54.07 -41.17
C GLY A 740 -21.28 52.68 -40.54
N GLY A 741 -20.79 52.38 -39.34
CA GLY A 741 -20.58 53.22 -38.16
C GLY A 741 -21.83 53.23 -37.27
N SER A 742 -21.96 52.26 -36.36
CA SER A 742 -22.76 52.42 -35.14
C SER A 742 -22.10 51.67 -33.97
N LEU A 743 -21.71 52.45 -32.97
CA LEU A 743 -21.13 52.03 -31.70
C LEU A 743 -22.27 51.64 -30.74
N GLY A 744 -22.29 50.37 -30.33
CA GLY A 744 -23.21 49.84 -29.33
C GLY A 744 -22.62 49.92 -27.91
N LEU A 745 -23.26 50.75 -27.09
CA LEU A 745 -23.14 50.92 -25.65
C LEU A 745 -22.92 49.62 -24.84
N PHE A 746 -21.66 49.25 -24.56
CA PHE A 746 -21.34 48.41 -23.38
C PHE A 746 -19.97 48.70 -22.74
N SER A 747 -19.17 49.60 -23.31
CA SER A 747 -17.86 50.02 -22.80
C SER A 747 -17.90 51.15 -21.75
N LEU A 748 -19.08 51.53 -21.26
CA LEU A 748 -19.26 52.62 -20.27
C LEU A 748 -19.65 52.17 -18.85
N LEU A 749 -19.74 50.86 -18.57
CA LEU A 749 -20.04 50.37 -17.22
C LEU A 749 -18.82 49.91 -16.40
N PHE A 750 -17.61 49.88 -16.98
CA PHE A 750 -16.42 49.37 -16.29
C PHE A 750 -15.66 50.44 -15.46
N PHE A 751 -15.98 51.73 -15.62
CA PHE A 751 -15.28 52.82 -14.89
C PHE A 751 -16.04 53.40 -13.68
N ALA A 752 -17.23 52.90 -13.34
CA ALA A 752 -18.04 53.44 -12.23
C ALA A 752 -17.96 52.65 -10.91
N VAL A 753 -17.47 51.40 -10.91
CA VAL A 753 -17.44 50.56 -9.68
C VAL A 753 -16.11 50.65 -8.91
N MET A 754 -15.02 51.05 -9.58
CA MET A 754 -13.70 51.25 -8.94
C MET A 754 -13.56 52.57 -8.16
N ALA A 755 -14.56 53.45 -8.18
CA ALA A 755 -14.55 54.71 -7.44
C ALA A 755 -15.28 54.66 -6.09
N LEU A 756 -15.95 53.56 -5.74
CA LEU A 756 -16.76 53.45 -4.51
C LEU A 756 -16.15 52.56 -3.41
N LEU A 757 -15.08 51.81 -3.68
CA LEU A 757 -14.39 50.98 -2.67
C LEU A 757 -13.14 51.65 -2.05
N ARG A 758 -12.69 52.79 -2.58
CA ARG A 758 -11.56 53.57 -2.02
C ARG A 758 -11.94 54.56 -0.90
N ARG A 759 -13.22 54.60 -0.49
CA ARG A 759 -13.72 55.55 0.53
C ARG A 759 -14.15 54.92 1.87
N ARG A 760 -13.85 53.63 2.11
CA ARG A 760 -14.21 52.93 3.36
C ARG A 760 -13.04 52.43 4.22
N LEU A 761 -11.80 52.86 3.96
CA LEU A 761 -10.61 52.45 4.74
C LEU A 761 -9.88 53.60 5.46
N LEU A 762 -10.53 54.75 5.63
CA LEU A 762 -10.01 55.87 6.43
C LEU A 762 -11.11 56.36 7.37
N ASN A 763 -11.24 55.70 8.52
CA ASN A 763 -11.68 56.26 9.82
C ASN A 763 -12.23 55.16 10.74
N VAL A 764 -11.35 54.46 11.49
CA VAL A 764 -11.65 54.06 12.89
C VAL A 764 -10.34 54.11 13.71
N ASN A 765 -10.14 55.30 14.29
CA ASN A 765 -9.60 55.66 15.61
C ASN A 765 -8.43 54.93 16.28
N ASN A 766 -7.36 55.71 16.45
CA ASN A 766 -6.53 55.81 17.65
C ASN A 766 -7.37 56.09 18.92
N LYS A 767 -7.28 55.20 19.92
CA LYS A 767 -6.92 55.51 21.31
C LYS A 767 -6.58 54.25 22.08
#